data_AF-A0A7V1AKP2-F1
#
_entry.id   AF-A0A7V1AKP2-F1
#
_cell.length_a   1.000
_cell.length_b   1.000
_cell.length_c   1.000
_cell.angle_alpha   90.00
_cell.angle_beta   90.00
_cell.angle_gamma   90.00
#
_symmetry.space_group_name_H-M   'P 1'
#
loop_
_entity.id
_entity.type
_entity.pdbx_description
1 polymer ?
#
loop_
_entity_poly.entity_id
_entity_poly.type
_entity_poly.pdbx_seq_one_letter_code
_entity_poly.pdbx_strand_id
1 'polypeptide(L)'
;MKQKFETIIKHLTGAAESDESPVEIQIPAQFRPGEEESTAISRNLNAAFLIALSGETHPLYSRADNYLRNFEAHPSWEIIVRFYREGLELIHSEISNRCYDDEHFGKDLTALYSWLINPENLRKKQETIEKISRLFFPEGVSLSENREENINALREKRKVNISKLNPDPITDPAKEILFTSNILITIPPASKGINDLPLSSSLKRMLDQIAGEEQLYWYDHPIPVGVSPEQNEVLYGLAELDKAVEFEKQSGTMDGNAVVTCLLSVSVTHEGLQGIVKEYLEHELKKEKKIRHLEVYLFTEADSIRLIEEILVPAAQRYTDIQDFSRLYEVIGVDGEYGRHYSFLKAIAAFWQVFISREIKGTFKIDLDQVFPQKELVEQSGSSAFEHFRTPLWGAEGIDNEGNKVELGMIAGALVNQKDIGKSLFTPDVPFPEKEIKGDELIFFSALPQALSTEAEMMTRYTDGLFDGKNQCIQRIHVTGGTSGILVDSLRKYQPFTPTFIGRAEDQSYILSVLFEGNQNKLRYVHKAGLIMQHDKEAFAWEAIKMSATGKLIGDYIRILMFSYYVKALPWSFEKTKDIIDPFTGCFVSRIPLTVVYLRFALKAASFFNESSDEKKQQGFEFLQSGIRRLHETIRKLTKEPNPLIEQFRKEKQAWNIYYEVLASVETEIKRSDAFALELQEKAKSLVETCKINFE
;
A
#
# COMPACT_ATOMS: atom_id res chain seq x y z
N MET A 1 -28.47 21.67 -5.98
CA MET A 1 -27.06 21.23 -5.98
C MET A 1 -26.73 20.38 -7.20
N LYS A 2 -27.51 19.34 -7.51
CA LYS A 2 -27.38 18.52 -8.73
C LYS A 2 -27.06 19.32 -10.02
N GLN A 3 -27.90 20.27 -10.41
CA GLN A 3 -27.67 21.08 -11.64
C GLN A 3 -26.36 21.86 -11.65
N LYS A 4 -25.89 22.35 -10.49
CA LYS A 4 -24.60 23.05 -10.39
C LYS A 4 -23.46 22.07 -10.64
N PHE A 5 -23.53 20.87 -10.05
CA PHE A 5 -22.56 19.81 -10.29
C PHE A 5 -22.53 19.36 -11.75
N GLU A 6 -23.69 19.10 -12.35
CA GLU A 6 -23.81 18.76 -13.78
C GLU A 6 -23.18 19.84 -14.67
N THR A 7 -23.37 21.13 -14.32
CA THR A 7 -22.72 22.23 -15.04
C THR A 7 -21.19 22.21 -14.88
N ILE A 8 -20.67 21.88 -13.70
CA ILE A 8 -19.22 21.73 -13.49
C ILE A 8 -18.69 20.60 -14.37
N ILE A 9 -19.35 19.43 -14.37
CA ILE A 9 -18.96 18.30 -15.22
C ILE A 9 -19.02 18.67 -16.70
N LYS A 10 -20.06 19.40 -17.14
CA LYS A 10 -20.16 19.91 -18.52
C LYS A 10 -18.94 20.76 -18.93
N HIS A 11 -18.43 21.61 -18.04
CA HIS A 11 -17.21 22.38 -18.33
C HIS A 11 -15.97 21.48 -18.40
N LEU A 12 -15.88 20.44 -17.56
CA LEU A 12 -14.79 19.47 -17.61
C LEU A 12 -14.86 18.58 -18.87
N THR A 13 -16.04 18.26 -19.40
CA THR A 13 -16.17 17.40 -20.58
C THR A 13 -16.16 18.18 -21.89
N GLY A 14 -16.41 19.49 -21.87
CA GLY A 14 -16.72 20.28 -23.06
C GLY A 14 -18.18 20.09 -23.51
N ALA A 15 -18.74 21.05 -24.25
CA ALA A 15 -20.11 20.99 -24.79
C ALA A 15 -20.15 20.78 -26.31
N ALA A 16 -19.06 21.08 -27.02
CA ALA A 16 -18.88 20.87 -28.46
C ALA A 16 -17.45 20.37 -28.78
N GLU A 17 -17.24 19.85 -29.99
CA GLU A 17 -15.95 19.30 -30.46
C GLU A 17 -14.81 20.35 -30.54
N SER A 18 -15.16 21.64 -30.51
CA SER A 18 -14.22 22.76 -30.58
C SER A 18 -13.99 23.46 -29.24
N ASP A 19 -14.63 22.99 -28.16
CA ASP A 19 -14.51 23.66 -26.86
C ASP A 19 -13.15 23.34 -26.21
N GLU A 20 -12.49 24.37 -25.69
CA GLU A 20 -11.35 24.19 -24.81
C GLU A 20 -11.84 23.67 -23.46
N SER A 21 -11.56 22.40 -23.16
CA SER A 21 -11.85 21.81 -21.86
C SER A 21 -10.62 21.90 -20.93
N PRO A 22 -10.80 22.18 -19.62
CA PRO A 22 -9.72 22.14 -18.64
C PRO A 22 -8.99 20.80 -18.58
N VAL A 23 -9.67 19.68 -18.90
CA VAL A 23 -9.04 18.34 -18.87
C VAL A 23 -8.26 18.02 -20.15
N GLU A 24 -8.31 18.88 -21.16
CA GLU A 24 -7.63 18.74 -22.46
C GLU A 24 -7.97 17.44 -23.22
N ILE A 25 -9.19 16.92 -23.02
CA ILE A 25 -9.71 15.73 -23.71
C ILE A 25 -11.03 16.10 -24.40
N GLN A 26 -11.14 15.80 -25.69
CA GLN A 26 -12.32 16.10 -26.51
C GLN A 26 -13.40 15.01 -26.38
N ILE A 27 -14.09 14.95 -25.24
CA ILE A 27 -15.10 13.92 -24.95
C ILE A 27 -16.23 13.88 -26.00
N PRO A 28 -16.82 15.00 -26.46
CA PRO A 28 -17.85 14.97 -27.50
C PRO A 28 -17.38 14.32 -28.80
N ALA A 29 -16.13 14.58 -29.21
CA ALA A 29 -15.55 14.04 -30.44
C ALA A 29 -15.27 12.53 -30.37
N GLN A 30 -15.20 11.95 -29.16
CA GLN A 30 -15.04 10.51 -28.96
C GLN A 30 -16.38 9.75 -29.06
N PHE A 31 -17.53 10.42 -28.91
CA PHE A 31 -18.83 9.78 -28.96
C PHE A 31 -19.34 9.62 -30.39
N ARG A 32 -18.98 8.48 -31.01
CA ARG A 32 -19.31 8.14 -32.41
C ARG A 32 -20.09 6.82 -32.46
N PRO A 33 -21.39 6.85 -32.09
CA PRO A 33 -22.17 5.62 -31.88
C PRO A 33 -22.46 4.81 -33.15
N GLY A 34 -22.03 5.27 -34.33
CA GLY A 34 -22.10 4.50 -35.58
C GLY A 34 -20.90 3.58 -35.82
N GLU A 35 -19.86 3.64 -34.98
CA GLU A 35 -18.73 2.71 -35.02
C GLU A 35 -19.04 1.48 -34.14
N GLU A 36 -18.98 0.27 -34.72
CA GLU A 36 -19.45 -0.98 -34.09
C GLU A 36 -18.33 -1.92 -33.61
N GLU A 37 -17.06 -1.58 -33.86
CA GLU A 37 -15.93 -2.37 -33.36
C GLU A 37 -15.89 -2.36 -31.82
N SER A 38 -15.44 -3.46 -31.20
CA SER A 38 -15.49 -3.60 -29.72
C SER A 38 -14.76 -2.48 -28.96
N THR A 39 -13.59 -2.07 -29.46
CA THR A 39 -12.83 -0.93 -28.93
C THR A 39 -13.59 0.39 -29.10
N ALA A 40 -14.30 0.56 -30.21
CA ALA A 40 -15.11 1.75 -30.48
C ALA A 40 -16.38 1.80 -29.61
N ILE A 41 -17.07 0.66 -29.43
CA ILE A 41 -18.21 0.55 -28.51
C ILE A 41 -17.78 0.93 -27.09
N SER A 42 -16.65 0.42 -26.61
CA SER A 42 -16.13 0.74 -25.28
C SER A 42 -15.83 2.22 -25.09
N ARG A 43 -15.17 2.83 -26.09
CA ARG A 43 -14.94 4.28 -26.14
C ARG A 43 -16.27 5.05 -26.10
N ASN A 44 -17.25 4.63 -26.90
CA ASN A 44 -18.56 5.28 -26.98
C ASN A 44 -19.34 5.16 -25.65
N LEU A 45 -19.30 4.02 -24.97
CA LEU A 45 -19.92 3.83 -23.65
C LEU A 45 -19.29 4.75 -22.60
N ASN A 46 -17.96 4.86 -22.57
CA ASN A 46 -17.25 5.78 -21.67
C ASN A 46 -17.59 7.25 -21.96
N ALA A 47 -17.58 7.67 -23.23
CA ALA A 47 -17.95 9.03 -23.62
C ALA A 47 -19.43 9.33 -23.31
N ALA A 48 -20.33 8.36 -23.55
CA ALA A 48 -21.74 8.50 -23.23
C ALA A 48 -21.98 8.67 -21.73
N PHE A 49 -21.25 7.95 -20.87
CA PHE A 49 -21.31 8.14 -19.41
C PHE A 49 -20.92 9.56 -18.99
N LEU A 50 -19.78 10.07 -19.47
CA LEU A 50 -19.33 11.44 -19.16
C LEU A 50 -20.30 12.51 -19.66
N ILE A 51 -20.86 12.33 -20.87
CA ILE A 51 -21.88 13.22 -21.43
C ILE A 51 -23.18 13.16 -20.62
N ALA A 52 -23.62 11.97 -20.21
CA ALA A 52 -24.83 11.79 -19.40
C ALA A 52 -24.67 12.42 -18.00
N LEU A 53 -23.46 12.34 -17.41
CA LEU A 53 -23.14 12.94 -16.12
C LEU A 53 -23.19 14.49 -16.15
N SER A 54 -22.97 15.09 -17.33
CA SER A 54 -23.13 16.54 -17.58
C SER A 54 -24.59 17.02 -17.58
N GLY A 55 -25.56 16.10 -17.49
CA GLY A 55 -26.99 16.38 -17.37
C GLY A 55 -27.69 16.80 -18.66
N GLU A 56 -29.02 16.98 -18.58
CA GLU A 56 -29.92 17.21 -19.72
C GLU A 56 -29.60 18.48 -20.54
N THR A 57 -28.85 19.41 -19.97
CA THR A 57 -28.43 20.65 -20.65
C THR A 57 -27.24 20.45 -21.60
N HIS A 58 -26.64 19.26 -21.63
CA HIS A 58 -25.59 18.92 -22.58
C HIS A 58 -26.21 18.59 -23.96
N PRO A 59 -25.71 19.16 -25.09
CA PRO A 59 -26.32 18.95 -26.41
C PRO A 59 -26.46 17.49 -26.85
N LEU A 60 -25.51 16.66 -26.43
CA LEU A 60 -25.48 15.22 -26.74
C LEU A 60 -26.18 14.32 -25.71
N TYR A 61 -26.78 14.87 -24.64
CA TYR A 61 -27.33 14.11 -23.51
C TYR A 61 -28.28 13.00 -23.95
N SER A 62 -29.36 13.34 -24.66
CA SER A 62 -30.40 12.37 -25.04
C SER A 62 -29.84 11.25 -25.92
N ARG A 63 -28.84 11.55 -26.77
CA ARG A 63 -28.20 10.54 -27.63
C ARG A 63 -27.30 9.62 -26.80
N ALA A 64 -26.57 10.16 -25.84
CA ALA A 64 -25.71 9.40 -24.93
C ALA A 64 -26.52 8.49 -23.98
N ASP A 65 -27.57 9.01 -23.34
CA ASP A 65 -28.43 8.21 -22.45
C ASP A 65 -29.12 7.08 -23.22
N ASN A 66 -29.65 7.36 -24.41
CA ASN A 66 -30.22 6.32 -25.27
C ASN A 66 -29.19 5.28 -25.69
N TYR A 67 -27.95 5.68 -25.96
CA TYR A 67 -26.88 4.74 -26.30
C TYR A 67 -26.59 3.79 -25.14
N LEU A 68 -26.48 4.29 -23.90
CA LEU A 68 -26.32 3.44 -22.72
C LEU A 68 -27.50 2.47 -22.57
N ARG A 69 -28.74 2.95 -22.68
CA ARG A 69 -29.95 2.10 -22.57
C ARG A 69 -30.00 0.98 -23.61
N ASN A 70 -29.59 1.26 -24.85
CA ASN A 70 -29.59 0.27 -25.92
C ASN A 70 -28.63 -0.91 -25.65
N PHE A 71 -27.61 -0.71 -24.83
CA PHE A 71 -26.64 -1.74 -24.45
C PHE A 71 -26.94 -2.39 -23.08
N GLU A 72 -28.00 -1.99 -22.37
CA GLU A 72 -28.36 -2.58 -21.06
C GLU A 72 -28.61 -4.08 -21.12
N ALA A 73 -29.24 -4.57 -22.21
CA ALA A 73 -29.53 -5.99 -22.41
C ALA A 73 -28.48 -6.72 -23.28
N HIS A 74 -27.37 -6.06 -23.63
CA HIS A 74 -26.37 -6.66 -24.52
C HIS A 74 -25.42 -7.58 -23.75
N PRO A 75 -25.33 -8.89 -24.06
CA PRO A 75 -24.57 -9.86 -23.25
C PRO A 75 -23.10 -9.50 -23.02
N SER A 76 -22.44 -8.93 -24.05
CA SER A 76 -21.01 -8.55 -23.96
C SER A 76 -20.75 -7.21 -23.27
N TRP A 77 -21.77 -6.38 -23.06
CA TRP A 77 -21.60 -5.00 -22.60
C TRP A 77 -22.43 -4.66 -21.34
N GLU A 78 -23.32 -5.56 -20.91
CA GLU A 78 -24.22 -5.39 -19.76
C GLU A 78 -23.48 -4.89 -18.52
N ILE A 79 -22.34 -5.52 -18.15
CA ILE A 79 -21.58 -5.16 -16.95
C ILE A 79 -21.06 -3.72 -17.03
N ILE A 80 -20.56 -3.32 -18.21
CA ILE A 80 -20.02 -1.97 -18.45
C ILE A 80 -21.13 -0.92 -18.36
N VAL A 81 -22.26 -1.17 -19.01
CA VAL A 81 -23.40 -0.27 -18.98
C VAL A 81 -23.97 -0.16 -17.57
N ARG A 82 -24.14 -1.28 -16.88
CA ARG A 82 -24.65 -1.32 -15.50
C ARG A 82 -23.74 -0.54 -14.55
N PHE A 83 -22.42 -0.72 -14.65
CA PHE A 83 -21.45 0.04 -13.86
C PHE A 83 -21.61 1.55 -14.03
N TYR A 84 -21.75 2.03 -15.28
CA TYR A 84 -21.93 3.46 -15.55
C TYR A 84 -23.31 3.98 -15.13
N ARG A 85 -24.38 3.23 -15.37
CA ARG A 85 -25.75 3.62 -14.99
C ARG A 85 -25.89 3.73 -13.47
N GLU A 86 -25.42 2.72 -12.73
CA GLU A 86 -25.34 2.78 -11.26
C GLU A 86 -24.43 3.93 -10.81
N GLY A 87 -23.31 4.16 -11.51
CA GLY A 87 -22.41 5.28 -11.25
C GLY A 87 -23.08 6.65 -11.32
N LEU A 88 -23.93 6.91 -12.33
CA LEU A 88 -24.68 8.17 -12.43
C LEU A 88 -25.53 8.43 -11.18
N GLU A 89 -26.24 7.41 -10.71
CA GLU A 89 -27.11 7.50 -9.52
C GLU A 89 -26.28 7.68 -8.24
N LEU A 90 -25.21 6.91 -8.09
CA LEU A 90 -24.32 6.95 -6.93
C LEU A 90 -23.62 8.31 -6.80
N ILE A 91 -23.08 8.86 -7.89
CA ILE A 91 -22.40 10.17 -7.90
C ILE A 91 -23.36 11.29 -7.49
N HIS A 92 -24.55 11.34 -8.10
CA HIS A 92 -25.53 12.37 -7.77
C HIS A 92 -26.00 12.28 -6.31
N SER A 93 -26.17 11.05 -5.80
CA SER A 93 -26.53 10.81 -4.41
C SER A 93 -25.43 11.24 -3.46
N GLU A 94 -24.17 10.86 -3.73
CA GLU A 94 -23.00 11.22 -2.92
C GLU A 94 -22.81 12.74 -2.84
N ILE A 95 -22.87 13.44 -3.98
CA ILE A 95 -22.74 14.91 -4.01
C ILE A 95 -23.89 15.58 -3.26
N SER A 96 -25.13 15.11 -3.45
CA SER A 96 -26.30 15.71 -2.80
C SER A 96 -26.25 15.51 -1.29
N ASN A 97 -25.95 14.29 -0.83
CA ASN A 97 -25.78 13.97 0.59
C ASN A 97 -24.63 14.78 1.18
N ARG A 98 -23.48 14.87 0.51
CA ARG A 98 -22.35 15.64 1.04
C ARG A 98 -22.65 17.12 1.16
N CYS A 99 -23.34 17.73 0.21
CA CYS A 99 -23.77 19.13 0.31
C CYS A 99 -24.75 19.37 1.46
N TYR A 100 -25.52 18.35 1.85
CA TYR A 100 -26.44 18.42 2.97
C TYR A 100 -25.72 18.26 4.32
N ASP A 101 -24.78 17.31 4.39
CA ASP A 101 -24.04 16.96 5.62
C ASP A 101 -22.86 17.90 5.91
N ASP A 102 -22.31 18.57 4.89
CA ASP A 102 -21.11 19.41 4.97
C ASP A 102 -21.34 20.75 4.26
N GLU A 103 -21.63 21.78 5.06
CA GLU A 103 -21.89 23.14 4.57
C GLU A 103 -20.67 23.74 3.83
N HIS A 104 -19.45 23.37 4.24
CA HIS A 104 -18.23 23.87 3.61
C HIS A 104 -18.10 23.31 2.19
N PHE A 105 -18.32 22.00 2.02
CA PHE A 105 -18.36 21.37 0.70
C PHE A 105 -19.43 21.99 -0.20
N GLY A 106 -20.63 22.26 0.32
CA GLY A 106 -21.70 22.91 -0.44
C GLY A 106 -21.34 24.34 -0.91
N LYS A 107 -20.56 25.07 -0.11
CA LYS A 107 -20.02 26.39 -0.47
C LYS A 107 -18.96 26.27 -1.56
N ASP A 108 -18.02 25.34 -1.44
CA ASP A 108 -16.97 25.13 -2.44
C ASP A 108 -17.55 24.72 -3.80
N LEU A 109 -18.54 23.83 -3.82
CA LEU A 109 -19.25 23.46 -5.05
C LEU A 109 -19.93 24.67 -5.70
N THR A 110 -20.61 25.50 -4.89
CA THR A 110 -21.26 26.71 -5.40
C THR A 110 -20.24 27.73 -5.91
N ALA A 111 -19.10 27.89 -5.22
CA ALA A 111 -18.04 28.79 -5.63
C ALA A 111 -17.41 28.36 -6.95
N LEU A 112 -17.12 27.06 -7.13
CA LEU A 112 -16.61 26.52 -8.39
C LEU A 112 -17.63 26.70 -9.53
N TYR A 113 -18.90 26.43 -9.27
CA TYR A 113 -19.96 26.68 -10.26
C TYR A 113 -19.98 28.16 -10.70
N SER A 114 -20.02 29.09 -9.74
CA SER A 114 -20.02 30.53 -10.02
C SER A 114 -18.75 30.99 -10.74
N TRP A 115 -17.62 30.34 -10.48
CA TRP A 115 -16.36 30.59 -11.17
C TRP A 115 -16.44 30.22 -12.65
N LEU A 116 -16.90 28.99 -12.95
CA LEU A 116 -16.88 28.41 -14.30
C LEU A 116 -17.90 29.04 -15.25
N ILE A 117 -19.05 29.51 -14.76
CA ILE A 117 -20.06 30.16 -15.62
C ILE A 117 -19.63 31.56 -16.10
N ASN A 118 -18.51 32.10 -15.61
CA ASN A 118 -17.97 33.38 -16.05
C ASN A 118 -16.87 33.16 -17.10
N PRO A 119 -17.09 33.53 -18.38
CA PRO A 119 -16.11 33.30 -19.45
C PRO A 119 -14.74 33.95 -19.23
N GLU A 120 -14.67 35.10 -18.53
CA GLU A 120 -13.39 35.77 -18.25
C GLU A 120 -12.51 34.96 -17.29
N ASN A 121 -13.13 34.18 -16.40
CA ASN A 121 -12.39 33.33 -15.47
C ASN A 121 -11.75 32.12 -16.16
N LEU A 122 -12.35 31.61 -17.24
CA LEU A 122 -11.85 30.45 -17.96
C LEU A 122 -10.49 30.72 -18.63
N ARG A 123 -10.16 31.99 -18.91
CA ARG A 123 -8.83 32.40 -19.39
C ARG A 123 -7.74 32.25 -18.32
N LYS A 124 -8.11 32.13 -17.05
CA LYS A 124 -7.20 31.96 -15.91
C LYS A 124 -7.03 30.47 -15.61
N LYS A 125 -6.24 29.78 -16.43
CA LYS A 125 -6.04 28.32 -16.35
C LYS A 125 -5.64 27.87 -14.93
N GLN A 126 -4.62 28.49 -14.35
CA GLN A 126 -4.09 28.10 -13.03
C GLN A 126 -5.12 28.27 -11.89
N GLU A 127 -5.77 29.44 -11.80
CA GLU A 127 -6.83 29.69 -10.80
C GLU A 127 -8.00 28.71 -10.97
N THR A 128 -8.35 28.35 -12.22
CA THR A 128 -9.39 27.37 -12.51
C THR A 128 -9.02 25.97 -12.03
N ILE A 129 -7.78 25.53 -12.29
CA ILE A 129 -7.25 24.25 -11.80
C ILE A 129 -7.30 24.21 -10.27
N GLU A 130 -6.86 25.27 -9.59
CA GLU A 130 -6.90 25.33 -8.13
C GLU A 130 -8.32 25.21 -7.57
N LYS A 131 -9.31 25.87 -8.20
CA LYS A 131 -10.72 25.79 -7.79
C LYS A 131 -11.32 24.40 -8.02
N ILE A 132 -10.93 23.71 -9.11
CA ILE A 132 -11.31 22.31 -9.36
C ILE A 132 -10.70 21.41 -8.29
N SER A 133 -9.39 21.53 -8.04
CA SER A 133 -8.68 20.76 -7.02
C SER A 133 -9.29 20.97 -5.63
N ARG A 134 -9.68 22.18 -5.26
CA ARG A 134 -10.33 22.44 -3.96
C ARG A 134 -11.59 21.59 -3.71
N LEU A 135 -12.34 21.28 -4.76
CA LEU A 135 -13.54 20.45 -4.66
C LEU A 135 -13.23 18.94 -4.67
N PHE A 136 -12.35 18.49 -5.58
CA PHE A 136 -12.13 17.06 -5.83
C PHE A 136 -10.89 16.48 -5.12
N PHE A 137 -9.86 17.30 -4.90
CA PHE A 137 -8.55 16.94 -4.36
C PHE A 137 -7.94 18.09 -3.54
N PRO A 138 -8.56 18.45 -2.40
CA PRO A 138 -8.15 19.61 -1.61
C PRO A 138 -6.70 19.52 -1.10
N GLU A 139 -6.16 18.31 -0.95
CA GLU A 139 -4.79 18.06 -0.49
C GLU A 139 -3.74 18.53 -1.51
N GLY A 140 -4.10 18.68 -2.78
CA GLY A 140 -3.21 19.19 -3.82
C GLY A 140 -3.15 20.71 -3.92
N VAL A 141 -4.05 21.42 -3.24
CA VAL A 141 -4.15 22.89 -3.34
C VAL A 141 -2.89 23.54 -2.76
N SER A 142 -2.31 24.49 -3.51
CA SER A 142 -1.13 25.27 -3.12
C SER A 142 0.16 24.48 -2.88
N LEU A 143 0.18 23.16 -3.10
CA LEU A 143 1.39 22.35 -2.91
C LEU A 143 2.51 22.72 -3.89
N SER A 144 2.15 23.14 -5.10
CA SER A 144 3.11 23.55 -6.13
C SER A 144 3.65 24.98 -5.96
N GLU A 145 2.91 25.87 -5.30
CA GLU A 145 3.19 27.32 -5.30
C GLU A 145 3.97 27.80 -4.07
N ASN A 146 4.08 27.00 -3.01
CA ASN A 146 4.83 27.34 -1.77
C ASN A 146 5.59 26.15 -1.19
N ARG A 147 6.36 25.42 -2.02
CA ARG A 147 7.02 24.15 -1.66
C ARG A 147 7.76 24.19 -0.32
N GLU A 148 8.69 25.14 -0.12
CA GLU A 148 9.48 25.23 1.11
C GLU A 148 8.64 25.52 2.35
N GLU A 149 7.64 26.39 2.23
CA GLU A 149 6.72 26.69 3.33
C GLU A 149 5.90 25.44 3.71
N ASN A 150 5.37 24.72 2.72
CA ASN A 150 4.62 23.49 2.94
C ASN A 150 5.50 22.39 3.57
N ILE A 151 6.76 22.27 3.14
CA ILE A 151 7.73 21.33 3.71
C ILE A 151 7.96 21.65 5.19
N ASN A 152 8.21 22.91 5.52
CA ASN A 152 8.48 23.32 6.89
C ASN A 152 7.23 23.20 7.77
N ALA A 153 6.05 23.56 7.27
CA ALA A 153 4.78 23.39 7.97
C ALA A 153 4.50 21.91 8.28
N LEU A 154 4.77 21.01 7.33
CA LEU A 154 4.62 19.57 7.56
C LEU A 154 5.64 19.05 8.58
N ARG A 155 6.91 19.49 8.52
CA ARG A 155 7.92 19.14 9.54
C ARG A 155 7.51 19.58 10.94
N GLU A 156 7.00 20.80 11.11
CA GLU A 156 6.47 21.27 12.40
C GLU A 156 5.26 20.44 12.85
N LYS A 157 4.33 20.11 11.95
CA LYS A 157 3.20 19.21 12.25
C LYS A 157 3.68 17.83 12.75
N ARG A 158 4.80 17.34 12.22
CA ARG A 158 5.39 16.04 12.59
C ARG A 158 6.34 16.11 13.79
N LYS A 159 6.58 17.28 14.37
CA LYS A 159 7.54 17.45 15.46
C LYS A 159 7.14 16.68 16.71
N VAL A 160 8.14 16.08 17.35
CA VAL A 160 8.05 15.46 18.68
C VAL A 160 9.17 16.02 19.55
N ASN A 161 8.79 16.51 20.73
CA ASN A 161 9.74 16.86 21.79
C ASN A 161 9.98 15.62 22.65
N ILE A 162 11.20 15.11 22.67
CA ILE A 162 11.58 13.91 23.39
C ILE A 162 11.62 14.20 24.89
N SER A 163 10.87 13.42 25.66
CA SER A 163 10.89 13.47 27.13
C SER A 163 11.77 12.40 27.74
N LYS A 164 11.92 11.25 27.07
CA LYS A 164 12.70 10.12 27.55
C LYS A 164 13.16 9.25 26.38
N LEU A 165 14.45 8.96 26.32
CA LEU A 165 15.01 8.01 25.36
C LEU A 165 14.69 6.56 25.78
N ASN A 166 14.69 5.63 24.82
CA ASN A 166 14.55 4.21 25.11
C ASN A 166 15.67 3.76 26.06
N PRO A 167 15.35 3.25 27.28
CA PRO A 167 16.35 2.80 28.23
C PRO A 167 17.02 1.47 27.85
N ASP A 168 16.42 0.68 26.96
CA ASP A 168 16.95 -0.60 26.47
C ASP A 168 16.87 -0.64 24.93
N PRO A 169 17.71 0.15 24.22
CA PRO A 169 17.74 0.15 22.77
C PRO A 169 18.25 -1.20 22.21
N ILE A 170 18.07 -1.38 20.90
CA ILE A 170 18.78 -2.46 20.19
C ILE A 170 20.29 -2.22 20.34
N THR A 171 21.02 -3.25 20.74
CA THR A 171 22.48 -3.27 20.89
C THR A 171 23.12 -4.26 19.92
N ASP A 172 22.46 -5.37 19.61
CA ASP A 172 22.91 -6.38 18.66
C ASP A 172 21.81 -6.65 17.62
N PRO A 173 21.75 -5.87 16.53
CA PRO A 173 20.68 -6.02 15.55
C PRO A 173 20.65 -7.40 14.87
N ALA A 174 21.76 -8.16 14.86
CA ALA A 174 21.75 -9.50 14.28
C ALA A 174 20.95 -10.50 15.10
N LYS A 175 20.94 -10.34 16.43
CA LYS A 175 20.23 -11.23 17.38
C LYS A 175 18.90 -10.68 17.85
N GLU A 176 18.77 -9.36 17.92
CA GLU A 176 17.63 -8.69 18.53
C GLU A 176 16.58 -8.24 17.50
N ILE A 177 16.87 -8.29 16.19
CA ILE A 177 15.91 -7.94 15.13
C ILE A 177 15.60 -9.16 14.26
N LEU A 178 14.32 -9.46 14.11
CA LEU A 178 13.83 -10.38 13.09
C LEU A 178 13.62 -9.60 11.77
N PHE A 179 14.48 -9.83 10.78
CA PHE A 179 14.28 -9.28 9.45
C PHE A 179 13.18 -10.06 8.73
N THR A 180 12.32 -9.36 8.02
CA THR A 180 11.15 -9.94 7.36
C THR A 180 10.98 -9.41 5.95
N SER A 181 10.45 -10.23 5.06
CA SER A 181 10.06 -9.80 3.72
C SER A 181 8.92 -10.64 3.15
N ASN A 182 8.30 -10.19 2.07
CA ASN A 182 7.28 -10.92 1.34
C ASN A 182 7.80 -11.33 -0.04
N ILE A 183 7.41 -12.52 -0.45
CA ILE A 183 7.62 -13.07 -1.79
C ILE A 183 6.24 -13.28 -2.38
N LEU A 184 6.01 -12.71 -3.56
CA LEU A 184 4.74 -12.77 -4.25
C LEU A 184 4.96 -13.54 -5.54
N ILE A 185 4.37 -14.72 -5.69
CA ILE A 185 4.59 -15.59 -6.84
C ILE A 185 3.35 -15.62 -7.73
N THR A 186 3.57 -15.57 -9.05
CA THR A 186 2.52 -15.69 -10.06
C THR A 186 2.86 -16.68 -11.16
N ILE A 187 1.85 -17.04 -11.96
CA ILE A 187 2.04 -17.89 -13.14
C ILE A 187 2.98 -17.23 -14.18
N PRO A 188 3.67 -18.02 -15.02
CA PRO A 188 4.52 -17.50 -16.09
C PRO A 188 3.74 -16.58 -17.05
N PRO A 189 4.38 -15.57 -17.68
CA PRO A 189 3.70 -14.70 -18.64
C PRO A 189 3.19 -15.51 -19.84
N ALA A 190 2.02 -15.16 -20.37
CA ALA A 190 1.42 -15.84 -21.53
C ALA A 190 2.33 -15.86 -22.79
N SER A 191 3.28 -14.93 -22.88
CA SER A 191 4.28 -14.86 -23.96
C SER A 191 5.38 -15.93 -23.85
N LYS A 192 5.58 -16.55 -22.68
CA LYS A 192 6.55 -17.63 -22.46
C LYS A 192 5.81 -18.97 -22.39
N GLY A 193 6.17 -19.91 -23.27
CA GLY A 193 5.66 -21.27 -23.19
C GLY A 193 6.15 -21.97 -21.91
N ILE A 194 5.23 -22.53 -21.12
CA ILE A 194 5.55 -23.29 -19.88
C ILE A 194 6.55 -24.43 -20.17
N ASN A 195 6.44 -25.03 -21.36
CA ASN A 195 7.35 -26.09 -21.82
C ASN A 195 8.82 -25.64 -21.94
N ASP A 196 9.07 -24.36 -22.18
CA ASP A 196 10.41 -23.80 -22.35
C ASP A 196 11.07 -23.39 -21.03
N LEU A 197 10.34 -23.44 -19.91
CA LEU A 197 10.87 -23.06 -18.61
C LEU A 197 11.90 -24.08 -18.09
N PRO A 198 12.93 -23.65 -17.35
CA PRO A 198 13.95 -24.54 -16.77
C PRO A 198 13.44 -25.26 -15.51
N LEU A 199 12.28 -25.93 -15.61
CA LEU A 199 11.58 -26.61 -14.52
C LEU A 199 11.45 -28.11 -14.78
N SER A 200 11.22 -28.89 -13.72
CA SER A 200 10.96 -30.33 -13.83
C SER A 200 9.67 -30.61 -14.63
N SER A 201 9.59 -31.77 -15.29
CA SER A 201 8.39 -32.16 -16.06
C SER A 201 7.13 -32.25 -15.19
N SER A 202 7.26 -32.58 -13.90
CA SER A 202 6.14 -32.58 -12.95
C SER A 202 5.64 -31.17 -12.67
N LEU A 203 6.53 -30.22 -12.37
CA LEU A 203 6.17 -28.82 -12.13
C LEU A 203 5.53 -28.18 -13.37
N LYS A 204 6.07 -28.43 -14.57
CA LYS A 204 5.49 -27.94 -15.84
C LYS A 204 4.04 -28.37 -16.02
N ARG A 205 3.76 -29.66 -15.81
CA ARG A 205 2.39 -30.21 -15.94
C ARG A 205 1.42 -29.60 -14.94
N MET A 206 1.87 -29.30 -13.72
CA MET A 206 1.04 -28.63 -12.72
C MET A 206 0.79 -27.17 -13.11
N LEU A 207 1.83 -26.45 -13.56
CA LEU A 207 1.70 -25.07 -14.03
C LEU A 207 0.74 -24.93 -15.21
N ASP A 208 0.72 -25.88 -16.15
CA ASP A 208 -0.25 -25.89 -17.25
C ASP A 208 -1.70 -25.95 -16.76
N GLN A 209 -1.96 -26.67 -15.66
CA GLN A 209 -3.30 -26.73 -15.05
C GLN A 209 -3.64 -25.43 -14.34
N ILE A 210 -2.69 -24.91 -13.57
CA ILE A 210 -2.84 -23.67 -12.77
C ILE A 210 -3.04 -22.45 -13.66
N ALA A 211 -2.41 -22.41 -14.85
CA ALA A 211 -2.56 -21.31 -15.79
C ALA A 211 -4.01 -21.12 -16.31
N GLY A 212 -4.88 -22.12 -16.13
CA GLY A 212 -6.31 -22.03 -16.42
C GLY A 212 -7.17 -21.55 -15.24
N GLU A 213 -6.61 -21.37 -14.04
CA GLU A 213 -7.32 -20.89 -12.86
C GLU A 213 -7.59 -19.38 -12.94
N GLU A 214 -8.59 -18.92 -12.20
CA GLU A 214 -8.82 -17.49 -12.02
C GLU A 214 -7.83 -16.93 -10.99
N GLN A 215 -7.21 -15.81 -11.31
CA GLN A 215 -6.34 -15.08 -10.38
C GLN A 215 -7.16 -14.54 -9.19
N LEU A 216 -6.76 -14.92 -7.97
CA LEU A 216 -7.44 -14.53 -6.73
C LEU A 216 -6.94 -13.20 -6.18
N TYR A 217 -5.62 -12.95 -6.24
CA TYR A 217 -4.98 -11.80 -5.59
C TYR A 217 -4.18 -10.95 -6.58
N TRP A 218 -4.20 -9.64 -6.37
CA TRP A 218 -3.58 -8.66 -7.27
C TRP A 218 -2.42 -7.95 -6.59
N TYR A 219 -1.25 -8.58 -6.67
CA TYR A 219 -0.02 -8.04 -6.10
C TYR A 219 0.67 -7.00 -6.98
N ASP A 220 1.46 -6.13 -6.36
CA ASP A 220 2.43 -5.29 -7.04
C ASP A 220 3.66 -6.13 -7.40
N HIS A 221 3.97 -6.19 -8.71
CA HIS A 221 5.15 -6.85 -9.27
C HIS A 221 5.38 -8.29 -8.77
N PRO A 222 4.37 -9.20 -8.84
CA PRO A 222 4.60 -10.59 -8.45
C PRO A 222 5.61 -11.25 -9.39
N ILE A 223 6.48 -12.08 -8.82
CA ILE A 223 7.56 -12.80 -9.51
C ILE A 223 6.94 -13.97 -10.29
N PRO A 224 7.05 -13.99 -11.63
CA PRO A 224 6.56 -15.10 -12.41
C PRO A 224 7.41 -16.35 -12.21
N VAL A 225 6.77 -17.50 -12.05
CA VAL A 225 7.48 -18.79 -11.99
C VAL A 225 8.34 -18.98 -13.25
N GLY A 226 9.60 -19.38 -13.06
CA GLY A 226 10.56 -19.61 -14.14
C GLY A 226 11.16 -18.33 -14.74
N VAL A 227 11.07 -17.20 -14.02
CA VAL A 227 11.88 -16.01 -14.29
C VAL A 227 13.39 -16.35 -14.28
N SER A 228 14.21 -15.63 -15.04
CA SER A 228 15.65 -15.86 -15.01
C SER A 228 16.25 -15.41 -13.67
N PRO A 229 17.38 -16.00 -13.22
CA PRO A 229 17.99 -15.65 -11.94
C PRO A 229 18.30 -14.15 -11.81
N GLU A 230 18.71 -13.49 -12.89
CA GLU A 230 19.05 -12.06 -12.91
C GLU A 230 17.81 -11.17 -12.70
N GLN A 231 16.62 -11.69 -12.99
CA GLN A 231 15.34 -11.02 -12.83
C GLN A 231 14.58 -11.54 -11.60
N ASN A 232 15.18 -12.42 -10.80
CA ASN A 232 14.58 -12.98 -9.59
C ASN A 232 14.92 -12.10 -8.39
N GLU A 233 13.95 -11.27 -8.00
CA GLU A 233 14.07 -10.34 -6.87
C GLU A 233 14.45 -11.05 -5.56
N VAL A 234 14.02 -12.29 -5.35
CA VAL A 234 14.36 -13.05 -4.12
C VAL A 234 15.85 -13.34 -4.05
N LEU A 235 16.43 -13.81 -5.15
CA LEU A 235 17.86 -14.11 -5.21
C LEU A 235 18.68 -12.83 -5.04
N TYR A 236 18.22 -11.74 -5.66
CA TYR A 236 18.86 -10.44 -5.55
C TYR A 236 18.85 -9.90 -4.12
N GLY A 237 17.66 -9.71 -3.53
CA GLY A 237 17.52 -9.09 -2.23
C GLY A 237 18.21 -9.85 -1.11
N LEU A 238 18.17 -11.18 -1.13
CA LEU A 238 18.89 -12.00 -0.16
C LEU A 238 20.41 -11.90 -0.33
N ALA A 239 20.92 -11.89 -1.57
CA ALA A 239 22.35 -11.71 -1.82
C ALA A 239 22.86 -10.33 -1.37
N GLU A 240 22.07 -9.28 -1.57
CA GLU A 240 22.44 -7.93 -1.13
C GLU A 240 22.31 -7.74 0.39
N LEU A 241 21.33 -8.38 1.03
CA LEU A 241 21.27 -8.44 2.50
C LEU A 241 22.49 -9.20 3.07
N ASP A 242 22.88 -10.33 2.46
CA ASP A 242 24.06 -11.10 2.88
C ASP A 242 25.34 -10.25 2.81
N LYS A 243 25.53 -9.51 1.71
CA LYS A 243 26.63 -8.54 1.55
C LYS A 243 26.59 -7.42 2.59
N ALA A 244 25.39 -6.92 2.90
CA ALA A 244 25.23 -5.91 3.93
C ALA A 244 25.71 -6.44 5.29
N VAL A 245 25.42 -7.71 5.62
CA VAL A 245 25.91 -8.37 6.84
C VAL A 245 27.41 -8.62 6.78
N GLU A 246 27.96 -9.04 5.64
CA GLU A 246 29.40 -9.18 5.45
C GLU A 246 30.14 -7.87 5.73
N PHE A 247 29.61 -6.74 5.24
CA PHE A 247 30.16 -5.42 5.50
C PHE A 247 30.20 -5.07 6.99
N GLU A 248 29.15 -5.36 7.76
CA GLU A 248 29.11 -5.11 9.20
C GLU A 248 30.19 -5.92 9.95
N LYS A 249 30.39 -7.18 9.54
CA LYS A 249 31.43 -8.04 10.11
C LYS A 249 32.83 -7.51 9.80
N GLN A 250 33.07 -7.12 8.56
CA GLN A 250 34.35 -6.56 8.12
C GLN A 250 34.66 -5.22 8.81
N SER A 251 33.63 -4.43 9.09
CA SER A 251 33.74 -3.13 9.76
C SER A 251 33.85 -3.24 11.28
N GLY A 252 33.69 -4.44 11.85
CA GLY A 252 33.76 -4.68 13.30
C GLY A 252 32.55 -4.18 14.08
N THR A 253 31.47 -3.79 13.39
CA THR A 253 30.20 -3.38 14.01
C THR A 253 29.38 -4.60 14.43
N MET A 254 29.66 -5.77 13.87
CA MET A 254 29.02 -7.06 14.18
C MET A 254 30.08 -8.15 14.44
N ASP A 255 29.75 -9.13 15.31
CA ASP A 255 30.59 -10.31 15.53
C ASP A 255 30.78 -11.12 14.23
N GLY A 256 32.01 -11.58 13.97
CA GLY A 256 32.34 -12.30 12.73
C GLY A 256 31.55 -13.61 12.52
N ASN A 257 31.09 -14.24 13.59
CA ASN A 257 30.29 -15.46 13.56
C ASN A 257 28.78 -15.18 13.66
N ALA A 258 28.35 -13.93 13.80
CA ALA A 258 26.93 -13.61 13.84
C ALA A 258 26.23 -14.03 12.55
N VAL A 259 24.97 -14.43 12.66
CA VAL A 259 24.12 -14.77 11.52
C VAL A 259 22.81 -14.02 11.70
N VAL A 260 22.32 -13.40 10.62
CA VAL A 260 21.08 -12.63 10.64
C VAL A 260 19.91 -13.52 10.26
N THR A 261 18.85 -13.52 11.07
CA THR A 261 17.61 -14.25 10.75
C THR A 261 16.73 -13.43 9.83
N CYS A 262 16.34 -14.00 8.69
CA CYS A 262 15.42 -13.42 7.72
C CYS A 262 14.23 -14.37 7.45
N LEU A 263 13.02 -13.90 7.72
CA LEU A 263 11.79 -14.64 7.47
C LEU A 263 11.08 -14.10 6.23
N LEU A 264 10.78 -14.98 5.29
CA LEU A 264 10.07 -14.67 4.07
C LEU A 264 8.66 -15.27 4.13
N SER A 265 7.65 -14.41 4.03
CA SER A 265 6.28 -14.86 3.74
C SER A 265 6.17 -15.15 2.25
N VAL A 266 5.49 -16.24 1.88
CA VAL A 266 5.32 -16.65 0.48
C VAL A 266 3.83 -16.63 0.15
N SER A 267 3.42 -15.63 -0.63
CA SER A 267 2.05 -15.47 -1.10
C SER A 267 1.95 -15.79 -2.59
N VAL A 268 0.82 -16.35 -3.01
CA VAL A 268 0.59 -16.71 -4.42
C VAL A 268 -0.63 -16.02 -5.01
N THR A 269 -0.65 -15.83 -6.33
CA THR A 269 -1.79 -15.21 -7.03
C THR A 269 -2.92 -16.18 -7.38
N HIS A 270 -2.63 -17.49 -7.42
CA HIS A 270 -3.55 -18.57 -7.78
C HIS A 270 -3.48 -19.67 -6.71
N GLU A 271 -4.61 -20.28 -6.37
CA GLU A 271 -4.69 -21.30 -5.32
C GLU A 271 -3.78 -22.51 -5.63
N GLY A 272 -3.77 -22.99 -6.88
CA GLY A 272 -2.97 -24.15 -7.24
C GLY A 272 -1.45 -23.95 -7.11
N LEU A 273 -0.96 -22.70 -7.04
CA LEU A 273 0.46 -22.43 -6.79
C LEU A 273 0.90 -22.80 -5.37
N GLN A 274 -0.01 -22.81 -4.39
CA GLN A 274 0.30 -23.13 -2.99
C GLN A 274 1.00 -24.49 -2.86
N GLY A 275 0.58 -25.47 -3.67
CA GLY A 275 1.11 -26.83 -3.63
C GLY A 275 2.52 -26.99 -4.22
N ILE A 276 3.03 -25.99 -4.95
CA ILE A 276 4.31 -26.09 -5.67
C ILE A 276 5.33 -25.00 -5.29
N VAL A 277 4.86 -23.89 -4.70
CA VAL A 277 5.69 -22.69 -4.53
C VAL A 277 6.90 -22.91 -3.62
N LYS A 278 6.77 -23.72 -2.56
CA LYS A 278 7.88 -24.03 -1.65
C LYS A 278 8.99 -24.81 -2.34
N GLU A 279 8.63 -25.88 -3.04
CA GLU A 279 9.59 -26.70 -3.81
C GLU A 279 10.29 -25.85 -4.89
N TYR A 280 9.53 -24.99 -5.57
CA TYR A 280 10.08 -24.08 -6.58
C TYR A 280 11.10 -23.10 -5.97
N LEU A 281 10.74 -22.40 -4.89
CA LEU A 281 11.63 -21.42 -4.25
C LEU A 281 12.87 -22.09 -3.65
N GLU A 282 12.74 -23.25 -3.00
CA GLU A 282 13.88 -24.01 -2.52
C GLU A 282 14.83 -24.40 -3.66
N HIS A 283 14.29 -24.81 -4.81
CA HIS A 283 15.09 -25.12 -5.98
C HIS A 283 15.82 -23.90 -6.54
N GLU A 284 15.17 -22.74 -6.62
CA GLU A 284 15.82 -21.49 -7.06
C GLU A 284 16.89 -21.01 -6.07
N LEU A 285 16.57 -21.01 -4.76
CA LEU A 285 17.49 -20.56 -3.71
C LEU A 285 18.76 -21.41 -3.62
N LYS A 286 18.66 -22.74 -3.83
CA LYS A 286 19.82 -23.64 -3.88
C LYS A 286 20.79 -23.37 -5.04
N LYS A 287 20.36 -22.62 -6.07
CA LYS A 287 21.26 -22.20 -7.14
C LYS A 287 22.20 -21.09 -6.66
N GLU A 288 21.82 -20.34 -5.62
CA GLU A 288 22.64 -19.28 -5.04
C GLU A 288 23.56 -19.85 -3.96
N LYS A 289 24.85 -19.97 -4.28
CA LYS A 289 25.86 -20.59 -3.40
C LYS A 289 26.58 -19.59 -2.49
N LYS A 290 26.18 -18.31 -2.52
CA LYS A 290 26.93 -17.24 -1.86
C LYS A 290 26.32 -16.73 -0.57
N ILE A 291 25.09 -17.11 -0.23
CA ILE A 291 24.45 -16.72 1.03
C ILE A 291 25.13 -17.50 2.18
N ARG A 292 25.82 -16.79 3.07
CA ARG A 292 26.68 -17.36 4.14
C ARG A 292 26.43 -16.75 5.51
N HIS A 293 25.71 -15.64 5.55
CA HIS A 293 25.56 -14.80 6.73
C HIS A 293 24.10 -14.67 7.16
N LEU A 294 23.18 -15.39 6.48
CA LEU A 294 21.76 -15.38 6.73
C LEU A 294 21.24 -16.76 7.13
N GLU A 295 20.31 -16.80 8.08
CA GLU A 295 19.38 -17.90 8.25
C GLU A 295 18.04 -17.51 7.64
N VAL A 296 17.62 -18.23 6.59
CA VAL A 296 16.41 -17.89 5.82
C VAL A 296 15.30 -18.89 6.09
N TYR A 297 14.11 -18.38 6.42
CA TYR A 297 12.92 -19.20 6.70
C TYR A 297 11.78 -18.83 5.73
N LEU A 298 11.23 -19.80 5.00
CA LEU A 298 10.06 -19.63 4.13
C LEU A 298 8.78 -20.07 4.84
N PHE A 299 7.85 -19.13 5.00
CA PHE A 299 6.51 -19.39 5.54
C PHE A 299 5.47 -19.33 4.43
N THR A 300 4.86 -20.47 4.15
CA THR A 300 3.69 -20.58 3.26
C THR A 300 2.38 -20.47 4.04
N GLU A 301 1.25 -20.42 3.34
CA GLU A 301 -0.07 -20.47 3.98
C GLU A 301 -0.25 -21.78 4.77
N ALA A 302 0.25 -22.91 4.23
CA ALA A 302 0.21 -24.19 4.93
C ALA A 302 1.00 -24.16 6.25
N ASP A 303 2.18 -23.53 6.27
CA ASP A 303 2.96 -23.38 7.49
C ASP A 303 2.26 -22.46 8.52
N SER A 304 1.56 -21.44 8.04
CA SER A 304 0.76 -20.53 8.88
C SER A 304 -0.43 -21.25 9.51
N ILE A 305 -1.11 -22.11 8.76
CA ILE A 305 -2.19 -22.97 9.28
C ILE A 305 -1.65 -23.92 10.36
N ARG A 306 -0.51 -24.58 10.10
CA ARG A 306 0.15 -25.44 11.10
C ARG A 306 0.52 -24.68 12.37
N LEU A 307 0.97 -23.44 12.26
CA LEU A 307 1.25 -22.57 13.42
C LEU A 307 -0.03 -22.36 14.25
N ILE A 308 -1.18 -22.16 13.60
CA ILE A 308 -2.46 -22.03 14.30
C ILE A 308 -2.86 -23.35 14.96
N GLU A 309 -2.88 -24.45 14.21
CA GLU A 309 -3.43 -25.74 14.63
C GLU A 309 -2.56 -26.48 15.64
N GLU A 310 -1.24 -26.46 15.46
CA GLU A 310 -0.30 -27.21 16.28
C GLU A 310 0.12 -26.44 17.53
N ILE A 311 0.06 -25.10 17.49
CA ILE A 311 0.60 -24.23 18.56
C ILE A 311 -0.46 -23.32 19.17
N LEU A 312 -1.06 -22.40 18.40
CA LEU A 312 -1.91 -21.35 18.97
C LEU A 312 -3.23 -21.87 19.53
N VAL A 313 -3.94 -22.73 18.81
CA VAL A 313 -5.22 -23.31 19.26
C VAL A 313 -5.02 -24.18 20.51
N PRO A 314 -4.06 -25.12 20.54
CA PRO A 314 -3.78 -25.90 21.75
C PRO A 314 -3.39 -25.03 22.95
N ALA A 315 -2.58 -23.99 22.74
CA ALA A 315 -2.23 -23.02 23.77
C ALA A 315 -3.47 -22.29 24.32
N ALA A 316 -4.31 -21.78 23.42
CA ALA A 316 -5.50 -21.02 23.78
C ALA A 316 -6.49 -21.89 24.57
N GLN A 317 -6.76 -23.12 24.13
CA GLN A 317 -7.62 -24.08 24.82
C GLN A 317 -7.13 -24.40 26.24
N ARG A 318 -5.81 -24.40 26.47
CA ARG A 318 -5.22 -24.76 27.76
C ARG A 318 -5.14 -23.59 28.73
N TYR A 319 -4.88 -22.38 28.23
CA TYR A 319 -4.44 -21.24 29.04
C TYR A 319 -5.33 -20.00 28.96
N THR A 320 -6.40 -20.03 28.17
CA THR A 320 -7.34 -18.91 28.02
C THR A 320 -8.78 -19.40 28.13
N ASP A 321 -9.72 -18.50 28.40
CA ASP A 321 -11.16 -18.81 28.41
C ASP A 321 -11.80 -18.72 27.01
N ILE A 322 -11.00 -18.44 25.98
CA ILE A 322 -11.45 -18.25 24.60
C ILE A 322 -12.00 -19.58 24.07
N GLN A 323 -13.17 -19.52 23.42
CA GLN A 323 -13.85 -20.71 22.86
C GLN A 323 -13.90 -20.69 21.32
N ASP A 324 -13.87 -19.50 20.71
CA ASP A 324 -13.95 -19.33 19.25
C ASP A 324 -12.59 -18.91 18.68
N PHE A 325 -11.87 -19.90 18.17
CA PHE A 325 -10.55 -19.71 17.53
C PHE A 325 -10.63 -19.59 16.01
N SER A 326 -11.82 -19.73 15.42
CA SER A 326 -12.00 -19.68 13.95
C SER A 326 -11.48 -18.38 13.34
N ARG A 327 -11.50 -17.31 14.13
CA ARG A 327 -11.04 -15.96 13.77
C ARG A 327 -9.54 -15.86 13.58
N LEU A 328 -8.74 -16.73 14.18
CA LEU A 328 -7.29 -16.76 13.96
C LEU A 328 -6.97 -17.09 12.50
N TYR A 329 -7.74 -17.98 11.87
CA TYR A 329 -7.59 -18.35 10.46
C TYR A 329 -7.90 -17.18 9.52
N GLU A 330 -8.71 -16.21 9.94
CA GLU A 330 -9.02 -15.03 9.12
C GLU A 330 -7.83 -14.06 9.04
N VAL A 331 -7.08 -13.87 10.13
CA VAL A 331 -6.03 -12.83 10.23
C VAL A 331 -4.60 -13.34 10.17
N ILE A 332 -4.33 -14.57 10.63
CA ILE A 332 -3.00 -15.16 10.61
C ILE A 332 -2.84 -15.92 9.30
N GLY A 333 -1.92 -15.48 8.45
CA GLY A 333 -1.61 -16.12 7.18
C GLY A 333 -0.83 -15.21 6.25
N VAL A 334 -0.43 -15.78 5.12
CA VAL A 334 0.37 -15.10 4.10
C VAL A 334 -0.35 -14.98 2.78
N ASP A 335 -1.35 -15.82 2.47
CA ASP A 335 -2.18 -15.65 1.29
C ASP A 335 -3.35 -14.72 1.56
N GLY A 336 -3.64 -13.78 0.65
CA GLY A 336 -4.66 -12.77 0.87
C GLY A 336 -4.32 -11.44 0.23
N GLU A 337 -5.14 -10.43 0.48
CA GLU A 337 -4.74 -9.05 0.23
C GLU A 337 -3.50 -8.69 1.09
N TYR A 338 -2.72 -7.71 0.65
CA TYR A 338 -1.45 -7.30 1.27
C TYR A 338 -1.51 -7.12 2.79
N GLY A 339 -2.64 -6.62 3.30
CA GLY A 339 -2.84 -6.40 4.73
C GLY A 339 -2.66 -7.63 5.61
N ARG A 340 -3.09 -8.81 5.14
CA ARG A 340 -2.99 -10.06 5.90
C ARG A 340 -1.54 -10.46 6.10
N HIS A 341 -0.75 -10.54 5.02
CA HIS A 341 0.65 -10.92 5.11
C HIS A 341 1.52 -9.84 5.78
N TYR A 342 1.21 -8.56 5.61
CA TYR A 342 2.00 -7.49 6.24
C TYR A 342 1.86 -7.53 7.76
N SER A 343 0.63 -7.76 8.23
CA SER A 343 0.38 -7.97 9.66
C SER A 343 1.06 -9.24 10.17
N PHE A 344 1.03 -10.34 9.42
CA PHE A 344 1.76 -11.56 9.77
C PHE A 344 3.27 -11.32 9.93
N LEU A 345 3.91 -10.63 8.99
CA LEU A 345 5.34 -10.32 9.04
C LEU A 345 5.74 -9.50 10.27
N LYS A 346 4.86 -8.65 10.79
CA LYS A 346 5.11 -7.95 12.05
C LYS A 346 4.82 -8.85 13.26
N ALA A 347 3.68 -9.53 13.25
CA ALA A 347 3.18 -10.33 14.37
C ALA A 347 4.10 -11.52 14.70
N ILE A 348 4.70 -12.16 13.69
CA ILE A 348 5.55 -13.34 13.86
C ILE A 348 6.75 -13.08 14.77
N ALA A 349 7.20 -11.83 14.91
CA ALA A 349 8.27 -11.45 15.84
C ALA A 349 7.89 -11.68 17.32
N ALA A 350 6.62 -11.47 17.69
CA ALA A 350 6.14 -11.75 19.04
C ALA A 350 6.09 -13.27 19.29
N PHE A 351 5.64 -14.06 18.30
CA PHE A 351 5.71 -15.51 18.38
C PHE A 351 7.16 -16.00 18.52
N TRP A 352 8.07 -15.45 17.70
CA TRP A 352 9.49 -15.79 17.73
C TRP A 352 10.13 -15.49 19.08
N GLN A 353 9.79 -14.34 19.68
CA GLN A 353 10.27 -13.96 21.02
C GLN A 353 9.85 -14.97 22.09
N VAL A 354 8.60 -15.44 22.04
CA VAL A 354 8.07 -16.37 23.04
C VAL A 354 8.64 -17.78 22.88
N PHE A 355 8.66 -18.30 21.65
CA PHE A 355 8.93 -19.72 21.41
C PHE A 355 10.36 -20.03 20.99
N ILE A 356 11.02 -19.14 20.25
CA ILE A 356 12.28 -19.44 19.56
C ILE A 356 13.46 -18.74 20.24
N SER A 357 13.44 -17.41 20.34
CA SER A 357 14.53 -16.62 20.92
C SER A 357 14.02 -15.40 21.68
N ARG A 358 14.22 -15.39 23.01
CA ARG A 358 13.87 -14.26 23.88
C ARG A 358 14.71 -13.00 23.64
N GLU A 359 15.79 -13.10 22.87
CA GLU A 359 16.65 -11.95 22.53
C GLU A 359 15.98 -11.02 21.50
N ILE A 360 14.98 -11.49 20.75
CA ILE A 360 14.25 -10.65 19.80
C ILE A 360 13.54 -9.51 20.52
N LYS A 361 13.93 -8.28 20.19
CA LYS A 361 13.35 -7.02 20.68
C LYS A 361 12.51 -6.32 19.62
N GLY A 362 12.72 -6.59 18.34
CA GLY A 362 11.98 -5.95 17.26
C GLY A 362 11.95 -6.73 15.96
N THR A 363 11.20 -6.21 15.00
CA THR A 363 11.20 -6.69 13.62
C THR A 363 11.34 -5.53 12.65
N PHE A 364 12.04 -5.77 11.55
CA PHE A 364 12.23 -4.82 10.47
C PHE A 364 11.87 -5.50 9.14
N LYS A 365 10.95 -4.89 8.38
CA LYS A 365 10.55 -5.40 7.06
C LYS A 365 11.43 -4.74 6.00
N ILE A 366 11.94 -5.55 5.08
CA ILE A 366 12.61 -5.15 3.85
C ILE A 366 11.78 -5.58 2.63
N ASP A 367 11.91 -4.86 1.52
CA ASP A 367 11.48 -5.37 0.21
C ASP A 367 12.73 -5.90 -0.51
N LEU A 368 12.59 -6.95 -1.33
CA LEU A 368 13.74 -7.64 -1.92
C LEU A 368 14.31 -6.90 -3.14
N ASP A 369 13.58 -5.90 -3.65
CA ASP A 369 14.05 -4.88 -4.60
C ASP A 369 14.74 -3.68 -3.92
N GLN A 370 14.92 -3.73 -2.60
CA GLN A 370 15.60 -2.69 -1.82
C GLN A 370 16.87 -3.24 -1.17
N VAL A 371 17.94 -2.45 -1.21
CA VAL A 371 19.25 -2.84 -0.69
C VAL A 371 19.78 -1.82 0.31
N PHE A 372 20.63 -2.25 1.25
CA PHE A 372 21.34 -1.34 2.14
C PHE A 372 22.63 -0.87 1.46
N PRO A 373 22.74 0.39 1.00
CA PRO A 373 23.95 0.90 0.38
C PRO A 373 24.98 1.26 1.46
N GLN A 374 25.58 0.23 2.07
CA GLN A 374 26.39 0.34 3.30
C GLN A 374 27.52 1.37 3.18
N LYS A 375 28.19 1.40 2.02
CA LYS A 375 29.28 2.34 1.78
C LYS A 375 28.79 3.78 1.82
N GLU A 376 27.75 4.09 1.05
CA GLU A 376 27.16 5.42 0.97
C GLU A 376 26.54 5.83 2.32
N LEU A 377 25.98 4.88 3.07
CA LEU A 377 25.45 5.09 4.42
C LEU A 377 26.56 5.59 5.34
N VAL A 378 27.65 4.83 5.47
CA VAL A 378 28.79 5.24 6.30
C VAL A 378 29.36 6.59 5.83
N GLU A 379 29.52 6.79 4.51
CA GLU A 379 30.10 8.01 3.95
C GLU A 379 29.24 9.27 4.19
N GLN A 380 27.91 9.17 4.10
CA GLN A 380 27.02 10.35 4.09
C GLN A 380 26.16 10.52 5.35
N SER A 381 25.89 9.45 6.10
CA SER A 381 25.17 9.49 7.38
C SER A 381 26.10 9.28 8.59
N GLY A 382 27.29 8.73 8.38
CA GLY A 382 28.25 8.40 9.43
C GLY A 382 27.95 7.10 10.17
N SER A 383 27.02 6.27 9.70
CA SER A 383 26.75 4.96 10.30
C SER A 383 26.28 3.97 9.24
N SER A 384 26.54 2.69 9.48
CA SER A 384 25.96 1.60 8.70
C SER A 384 24.46 1.43 8.97
N ALA A 385 23.79 0.58 8.18
CA ALA A 385 22.38 0.26 8.39
C ALA A 385 22.15 -0.34 9.79
N PHE A 386 23.02 -1.24 10.25
CA PHE A 386 22.83 -1.93 11.54
C PHE A 386 23.09 -0.98 12.71
N GLU A 387 24.06 -0.08 12.58
CA GLU A 387 24.28 0.98 13.57
C GLU A 387 23.09 1.93 13.69
N HIS A 388 22.39 2.23 12.59
CA HIS A 388 21.18 3.04 12.63
C HIS A 388 20.03 2.40 13.42
N PHE A 389 19.93 1.07 13.48
CA PHE A 389 18.95 0.39 14.32
C PHE A 389 19.22 0.52 15.82
N ARG A 390 20.47 0.81 16.21
CA ARG A 390 20.88 0.99 17.63
C ARG A 390 20.46 2.32 18.24
N THR A 391 19.63 3.10 17.54
CA THR A 391 19.21 4.41 18.00
C THR A 391 18.33 4.32 19.26
N PRO A 392 18.62 5.11 20.31
CA PRO A 392 17.75 5.15 21.49
C PRO A 392 16.45 5.95 21.24
N LEU A 393 16.26 6.51 20.05
CA LEU A 393 14.99 7.10 19.64
C LEU A 393 13.92 6.04 19.35
N TRP A 394 14.33 4.85 18.90
CA TRP A 394 13.37 3.76 18.68
C TRP A 394 12.96 3.18 20.03
N GLY A 395 11.69 3.38 20.40
CA GLY A 395 11.14 3.11 21.74
C GLY A 395 11.15 4.33 22.68
N ALA A 396 11.54 5.52 22.23
CA ALA A 396 11.52 6.72 23.05
C ALA A 396 10.08 7.23 23.31
N GLU A 397 9.93 8.07 24.33
CA GLU A 397 8.69 8.77 24.67
C GLU A 397 8.85 10.28 24.46
N GLY A 398 7.77 10.94 24.05
CA GLY A 398 7.76 12.38 23.83
C GLY A 398 6.36 12.99 23.78
N ILE A 399 6.31 14.25 23.35
CA ILE A 399 5.09 15.03 23.17
C ILE A 399 5.06 15.55 21.73
N ASP A 400 3.99 15.26 20.99
CA ASP A 400 3.81 15.74 19.62
C ASP A 400 3.39 17.23 19.56
N ASN A 401 3.30 17.77 18.34
CA ASN A 401 2.94 19.18 18.12
C ASN A 401 1.52 19.55 18.60
N GLU A 402 0.63 18.58 18.84
CA GLU A 402 -0.70 18.81 19.40
C GLU A 402 -0.73 18.69 20.93
N GLY A 403 0.41 18.39 21.57
CA GLY A 403 0.50 18.17 23.00
C GLY A 403 0.13 16.75 23.45
N ASN A 404 -0.05 15.80 22.53
CA ASN A 404 -0.31 14.42 22.89
C ASN A 404 0.99 13.71 23.29
N LYS A 405 0.91 12.84 24.30
CA LYS A 405 2.02 11.94 24.62
C LYS A 405 2.13 10.86 23.55
N VAL A 406 3.36 10.59 23.11
CA VAL A 406 3.66 9.60 22.08
C VAL A 406 4.74 8.62 22.53
N GLU A 407 4.66 7.40 22.01
CA GLU A 407 5.71 6.39 22.09
C GLU A 407 6.19 6.09 20.66
N LEU A 408 7.49 6.28 20.44
CA LEU A 408 8.19 6.05 19.18
C LEU A 408 8.54 4.56 19.00
N GLY A 409 7.59 3.67 19.26
CA GLY A 409 7.77 2.21 19.26
C GLY A 409 7.96 1.60 17.87
N MET A 410 7.68 2.37 16.81
CA MET A 410 7.95 1.99 15.44
C MET A 410 9.08 2.83 14.86
N ILE A 411 9.80 2.32 13.86
CA ILE A 411 10.88 3.00 13.16
C ILE A 411 10.60 3.00 11.66
N ALA A 412 10.92 4.11 10.98
CA ALA A 412 10.81 4.22 9.54
C ALA A 412 12.09 4.82 8.95
N GLY A 413 12.57 4.19 7.88
CA GLY A 413 13.63 4.68 7.02
C GLY A 413 13.10 5.50 5.84
N ALA A 414 13.95 5.62 4.83
CA ALA A 414 13.65 6.28 3.57
C ALA A 414 14.24 5.51 2.38
N LEU A 415 13.89 5.95 1.18
CA LEU A 415 14.37 5.38 -0.08
C LEU A 415 15.13 6.43 -0.90
N VAL A 416 16.08 5.94 -1.69
CA VAL A 416 16.71 6.66 -2.80
C VAL A 416 16.72 5.75 -4.03
N ASN A 417 16.41 6.26 -5.22
CA ASN A 417 16.46 5.42 -6.42
C ASN A 417 17.90 5.05 -6.79
N GLN A 418 18.09 3.88 -7.40
CA GLN A 418 19.40 3.43 -7.89
C GLN A 418 20.14 4.51 -8.71
N LYS A 419 19.44 5.14 -9.66
CA LYS A 419 19.97 6.17 -10.54
C LYS A 419 20.32 7.49 -9.84
N ASP A 420 19.77 7.73 -8.66
CA ASP A 420 19.90 8.98 -7.92
C ASP A 420 20.93 8.90 -6.78
N ILE A 421 21.34 7.68 -6.39
CA ILE A 421 22.28 7.48 -5.27
C ILE A 421 23.62 8.18 -5.48
N GLY A 422 24.09 8.27 -6.74
CA GLY A 422 25.34 8.92 -7.10
C GLY A 422 25.33 10.45 -6.88
N LYS A 423 24.15 11.05 -6.70
CA LYS A 423 24.01 12.47 -6.32
C LYS A 423 24.13 12.63 -4.81
N SER A 424 23.32 11.88 -4.06
CA SER A 424 23.33 11.80 -2.59
C SER A 424 22.32 10.76 -2.12
N LEU A 425 22.55 10.16 -0.96
CA LEU A 425 21.55 9.38 -0.21
C LEU A 425 20.28 10.18 0.12
N PHE A 426 20.40 11.50 0.27
CA PHE A 426 19.28 12.37 0.62
C PHE A 426 18.58 12.97 -0.62
N THR A 427 18.73 12.32 -1.78
CA THR A 427 17.96 12.67 -2.97
C THR A 427 16.59 11.99 -2.87
N PRO A 428 15.47 12.74 -2.96
CA PRO A 428 14.14 12.15 -2.84
C PRO A 428 13.88 11.15 -3.97
N ASP A 429 13.37 9.97 -3.63
CA ASP A 429 12.96 8.93 -4.57
C ASP A 429 11.76 9.38 -5.43
N VAL A 430 10.88 10.18 -4.85
CA VAL A 430 9.75 10.82 -5.52
C VAL A 430 9.93 12.35 -5.52
N PRO A 431 10.43 12.94 -6.60
CA PRO A 431 10.56 14.39 -6.72
C PRO A 431 9.21 15.05 -7.02
N PHE A 432 9.11 16.36 -6.77
CA PHE A 432 7.96 17.14 -7.23
C PHE A 432 7.81 17.02 -8.75
N PRO A 433 6.59 16.76 -9.26
CA PRO A 433 6.36 16.63 -10.68
C PRO A 433 6.60 17.96 -11.41
N GLU A 434 7.38 17.93 -12.48
CA GLU A 434 7.61 19.10 -13.36
C GLU A 434 6.56 19.22 -14.47
N LYS A 435 5.76 18.18 -14.68
CA LYS A 435 4.76 18.13 -15.75
C LYS A 435 3.51 18.94 -15.41
N GLU A 436 2.86 19.46 -16.45
CA GLU A 436 1.55 20.08 -16.34
C GLU A 436 0.47 19.04 -15.97
N ILE A 437 -0.43 19.41 -15.07
CA ILE A 437 -1.57 18.59 -14.63
C ILE A 437 -2.61 18.58 -15.75
N LYS A 438 -3.04 17.40 -16.20
CA LYS A 438 -4.03 17.24 -17.28
C LYS A 438 -4.92 16.02 -17.07
N GLY A 439 -6.04 15.96 -17.79
CA GLY A 439 -6.92 14.79 -17.79
C GLY A 439 -7.47 14.46 -16.40
N ASP A 440 -7.31 13.19 -15.99
CA ASP A 440 -7.77 12.71 -14.68
C ASP A 440 -6.98 13.28 -13.50
N GLU A 441 -5.80 13.84 -13.74
CA GLU A 441 -4.92 14.40 -12.69
C GLU A 441 -5.52 15.67 -12.06
N LEU A 442 -6.44 16.35 -12.76
CA LEU A 442 -7.21 17.48 -12.23
C LEU A 442 -8.19 17.05 -11.13
N ILE A 443 -8.63 15.79 -11.16
CA ILE A 443 -9.56 15.24 -10.17
C ILE A 443 -8.78 14.71 -8.96
N PHE A 444 -7.55 14.23 -9.17
CA PHE A 444 -6.69 13.69 -8.11
C PHE A 444 -5.28 13.47 -8.65
N PHE A 445 -4.27 13.92 -7.91
CA PHE A 445 -2.88 13.78 -8.31
C PHE A 445 -1.97 13.53 -7.11
N SER A 446 -1.89 12.26 -6.68
CA SER A 446 -1.13 11.85 -5.49
C SER A 446 0.38 12.10 -5.57
N ALA A 447 0.95 12.31 -6.77
CA ALA A 447 2.38 12.59 -6.91
C ALA A 447 2.81 13.87 -6.18
N LEU A 448 1.94 14.88 -6.12
CA LEU A 448 2.22 16.13 -5.38
C LEU A 448 2.33 15.91 -3.87
N PRO A 449 1.31 15.40 -3.16
CA PRO A 449 1.43 15.17 -1.73
C PRO A 449 2.45 14.10 -1.37
N GLN A 450 2.71 13.13 -2.26
CA GLN A 450 3.80 12.16 -2.10
C GLN A 450 5.15 12.86 -2.09
N ALA A 451 5.46 13.68 -3.10
CA ALA A 451 6.72 14.42 -3.18
C ALA A 451 6.94 15.33 -1.97
N LEU A 452 5.90 16.06 -1.55
CA LEU A 452 5.94 16.86 -0.33
C LEU A 452 6.29 16.01 0.89
N SER A 453 5.62 14.88 1.08
CA SER A 453 5.85 14.00 2.22
C SER A 453 7.23 13.33 2.14
N THR A 454 7.73 12.97 0.96
CA THR A 454 9.09 12.47 0.76
C THR A 454 10.11 13.51 1.23
N GLU A 455 10.01 14.76 0.78
CA GLU A 455 11.00 15.78 1.15
C GLU A 455 10.87 16.26 2.60
N ALA A 456 9.66 16.40 3.11
CA ALA A 456 9.40 16.88 4.46
C ALA A 456 9.59 15.80 5.53
N GLU A 457 9.24 14.55 5.23
CA GLU A 457 9.30 13.45 6.19
C GLU A 457 10.54 12.56 5.95
N MET A 458 10.72 12.02 4.74
CA MET A 458 11.78 11.04 4.44
C MET A 458 13.17 11.66 4.37
N MET A 459 13.30 12.87 3.82
CA MET A 459 14.59 13.51 3.60
C MET A 459 15.03 14.41 4.78
N THR A 460 14.26 14.46 5.86
CA THR A 460 14.62 15.26 7.04
C THR A 460 15.92 14.75 7.66
N ARG A 461 16.87 15.67 7.86
CA ARG A 461 18.16 15.40 8.49
C ARG A 461 18.15 15.94 9.90
N TYR A 462 18.72 15.19 10.83
CA TYR A 462 18.95 15.67 12.18
C TYR A 462 20.34 16.30 12.25
N THR A 463 20.36 17.60 12.53
CA THR A 463 21.57 18.44 12.65
C THR A 463 21.45 19.25 13.93
N ASP A 464 22.45 20.04 14.32
CA ASP A 464 22.36 20.90 15.53
C ASP A 464 21.33 22.06 15.42
N GLY A 465 20.44 22.01 14.42
CA GLY A 465 19.34 22.95 14.20
C GLY A 465 18.03 22.50 14.86
N LEU A 466 16.93 22.60 14.10
CA LEU A 466 15.56 22.46 14.62
C LEU A 466 15.17 21.02 15.03
N PHE A 467 15.88 20.02 14.51
CA PHE A 467 15.75 18.62 14.88
C PHE A 467 17.16 18.05 15.12
N ASP A 468 17.46 17.65 16.35
CA ASP A 468 18.79 17.17 16.76
C ASP A 468 18.85 15.66 16.97
N GLY A 469 17.70 14.96 16.85
CA GLY A 469 17.61 13.53 17.08
C GLY A 469 17.89 13.12 18.53
N LYS A 470 17.83 14.06 19.47
CA LYS A 470 18.05 13.83 20.91
C LYS A 470 16.93 14.44 21.75
N ASN A 471 16.71 15.74 21.59
CA ASN A 471 15.64 16.49 22.24
C ASN A 471 14.44 16.67 21.31
N GLN A 472 14.67 16.73 20.00
CA GLN A 472 13.63 16.95 19.00
C GLN A 472 13.84 16.04 17.79
N CYS A 473 12.76 15.40 17.36
CA CYS A 473 12.72 14.58 16.15
C CYS A 473 11.40 14.79 15.41
N ILE A 474 11.21 14.09 14.30
CA ILE A 474 9.89 13.99 13.64
C ILE A 474 9.32 12.58 13.74
N GLN A 475 8.01 12.49 13.86
CA GLN A 475 7.26 11.25 13.66
C GLN A 475 6.88 11.08 12.18
N ARG A 476 6.73 9.83 11.72
CA ARG A 476 6.35 9.52 10.33
C ARG A 476 4.90 9.04 10.24
N ILE A 477 4.21 9.51 9.22
CA ILE A 477 2.97 8.91 8.71
C ILE A 477 3.23 8.31 7.35
N HIS A 478 3.88 9.06 6.46
CA HIS A 478 4.34 8.50 5.19
C HIS A 478 5.44 7.51 5.50
N VAL A 479 5.19 6.22 5.28
CA VAL A 479 6.15 5.13 5.40
C VAL A 479 6.21 4.37 4.08
N THR A 480 7.21 3.50 3.93
CA THR A 480 7.29 2.54 2.84
C THR A 480 7.28 1.13 3.40
N GLY A 481 6.72 0.17 2.66
CA GLY A 481 6.60 -1.23 3.06
C GLY A 481 7.92 -1.83 3.57
N GLY A 482 8.97 -1.75 2.76
CA GLY A 482 10.29 -2.33 3.01
C GLY A 482 11.29 -1.51 3.82
N THR A 483 10.90 -0.41 4.48
CA THR A 483 11.84 0.34 5.35
C THR A 483 11.28 0.62 6.73
N SER A 484 10.52 -0.33 7.30
CA SER A 484 9.76 -0.09 8.54
C SER A 484 9.93 -1.20 9.58
N GLY A 485 9.90 -0.83 10.86
CA GLY A 485 10.01 -1.78 11.97
C GLY A 485 9.16 -1.42 13.17
N ILE A 486 8.98 -2.38 14.07
CA ILE A 486 8.28 -2.21 15.36
C ILE A 486 8.99 -3.03 16.45
N LEU A 487 9.10 -2.48 17.66
CA LEU A 487 9.56 -3.22 18.83
C LEU A 487 8.48 -4.21 19.29
N VAL A 488 8.88 -5.40 19.71
CA VAL A 488 7.95 -6.46 20.16
C VAL A 488 7.11 -5.98 21.36
N ASP A 489 7.70 -5.20 22.26
CA ASP A 489 6.97 -4.63 23.40
C ASP A 489 5.85 -3.68 22.94
N SER A 490 6.16 -2.78 22.00
CA SER A 490 5.16 -1.88 21.41
C SER A 490 4.12 -2.66 20.60
N LEU A 491 4.55 -3.69 19.85
CA LEU A 491 3.66 -4.57 19.10
C LEU A 491 2.64 -5.26 20.02
N ARG A 492 3.09 -5.84 21.14
CA ARG A 492 2.23 -6.52 22.11
C ARG A 492 1.33 -5.55 22.89
N LYS A 493 1.82 -4.33 23.15
CA LYS A 493 1.11 -3.28 23.90
C LYS A 493 -0.02 -2.65 23.09
N TYR A 494 0.24 -2.27 21.84
CA TYR A 494 -0.74 -1.54 21.01
C TYR A 494 -1.50 -2.46 20.05
N GLN A 495 -0.90 -3.57 19.66
CA GLN A 495 -1.47 -4.55 18.73
C GLN A 495 -1.95 -3.89 17.42
N PRO A 496 -1.09 -3.11 16.73
CA PRO A 496 -1.40 -2.59 15.42
C PRO A 496 -1.49 -3.71 14.40
N PHE A 497 -2.38 -3.54 13.44
CA PHE A 497 -2.52 -4.43 12.31
C PHE A 497 -3.01 -3.66 11.08
N THR A 498 -2.73 -4.23 9.92
CA THR A 498 -3.36 -3.86 8.66
C THR A 498 -4.53 -4.79 8.39
N PRO A 499 -5.74 -4.26 8.15
CA PRO A 499 -6.88 -5.14 7.91
C PRO A 499 -6.73 -6.00 6.65
N THR A 500 -7.32 -7.20 6.67
CA THR A 500 -7.24 -8.20 5.59
C THR A 500 -7.92 -7.78 4.29
N PHE A 501 -8.69 -6.69 4.29
CA PHE A 501 -9.30 -6.10 3.10
C PHE A 501 -8.44 -5.05 2.40
N ILE A 502 -7.27 -4.70 2.95
CA ILE A 502 -6.34 -3.74 2.34
C ILE A 502 -5.42 -4.46 1.35
N GLY A 503 -5.68 -4.27 0.06
CA GLY A 503 -4.89 -4.86 -1.04
C GLY A 503 -3.71 -4.02 -1.54
N ARG A 504 -3.46 -2.83 -0.98
CA ARG A 504 -2.36 -1.95 -1.40
C ARG A 504 -2.08 -0.90 -0.33
N ALA A 505 -0.81 -0.52 -0.18
CA ALA A 505 -0.36 0.50 0.79
C ALA A 505 -0.68 0.10 2.23
N GLU A 506 -0.50 -1.19 2.49
CA GLU A 506 -0.69 -1.86 3.75
C GLU A 506 0.12 -1.22 4.88
N ASP A 507 1.34 -0.77 4.58
CA ASP A 507 2.24 -0.05 5.45
C ASP A 507 1.63 1.27 5.97
N GLN A 508 0.98 2.03 5.08
CA GLN A 508 0.34 3.29 5.44
C GLN A 508 -0.93 3.07 6.27
N SER A 509 -1.60 1.93 6.08
CA SER A 509 -2.83 1.60 6.80
C SER A 509 -2.60 0.94 8.17
N TYR A 510 -1.40 0.42 8.43
CA TYR A 510 -1.06 -0.33 9.64
C TYR A 510 -1.29 0.49 10.93
N ILE A 511 -0.80 1.74 10.96
CA ILE A 511 -0.94 2.63 12.11
C ILE A 511 -2.39 3.07 12.36
N LEU A 512 -3.26 3.03 11.35
CA LEU A 512 -4.64 3.51 11.46
C LEU A 512 -5.45 2.71 12.49
N SER A 513 -5.14 1.43 12.65
CA SER A 513 -5.80 0.56 13.65
C SER A 513 -5.61 1.04 15.09
N VAL A 514 -4.57 1.85 15.36
CA VAL A 514 -4.14 2.27 16.70
C VAL A 514 -3.79 3.76 16.85
N LEU A 515 -3.98 4.61 15.83
CA LEU A 515 -3.61 6.05 15.74
C LEU A 515 -3.85 6.92 17.01
N PHE A 516 -4.95 6.69 17.73
CA PHE A 516 -5.48 7.31 18.94
C PHE A 516 -5.84 6.26 20.00
N GLU A 517 -5.45 4.99 19.84
CA GLU A 517 -5.68 3.94 20.84
C GLU A 517 -4.65 4.13 21.97
N GLY A 518 -4.96 3.62 23.18
CA GLY A 518 -4.11 3.76 24.36
C GLY A 518 -4.44 5.00 25.20
N ASN A 519 -4.64 4.78 26.50
CA ASN A 519 -5.01 5.82 27.47
C ASN A 519 -3.81 6.67 27.97
N GLN A 520 -2.58 6.32 27.58
CA GLN A 520 -1.36 7.02 28.03
C GLN A 520 -0.60 7.65 26.85
N ASN A 521 0.02 6.84 26.01
CA ASN A 521 0.85 7.29 24.88
C ASN A 521 0.24 6.80 23.57
N LYS A 522 0.42 7.56 22.49
CA LYS A 522 0.03 7.14 21.12
C LYS A 522 1.24 6.54 20.40
N LEU A 523 1.06 5.37 19.78
CA LEU A 523 2.12 4.71 19.03
C LEU A 523 2.43 5.48 17.74
N ARG A 524 3.72 5.70 17.45
CA ARG A 524 4.20 6.45 16.29
C ARG A 524 5.47 5.82 15.70
N TYR A 525 5.68 6.06 14.41
CA TYR A 525 6.96 5.82 13.75
C TYR A 525 7.91 6.96 14.07
N VAL A 526 9.12 6.67 14.56
CA VAL A 526 10.22 7.64 14.50
C VAL A 526 10.83 7.65 13.12
N HIS A 527 11.07 8.85 12.59
CA HIS A 527 11.96 9.00 11.44
C HIS A 527 13.41 8.78 11.88
N LYS A 528 14.07 7.76 11.33
CA LYS A 528 15.51 7.58 11.53
C LYS A 528 16.29 8.23 10.40
N ALA A 529 16.74 9.47 10.65
CA ALA A 529 17.63 10.17 9.71
C ALA A 529 18.87 9.30 9.39
N GLY A 530 19.13 9.12 8.09
CA GLY A 530 20.23 8.30 7.58
C GLY A 530 19.90 6.82 7.36
N LEU A 531 18.82 6.27 7.92
CA LEU A 531 18.38 4.91 7.59
C LEU A 531 17.71 4.93 6.21
N ILE A 532 18.51 4.77 5.16
CA ILE A 532 18.08 4.89 3.76
C ILE A 532 18.45 3.60 3.02
N MET A 533 17.49 3.04 2.30
CA MET A 533 17.71 1.92 1.38
C MET A 533 17.69 2.42 -0.06
N GLN A 534 18.48 1.79 -0.92
CA GLN A 534 18.46 2.05 -2.35
C GLN A 534 17.38 1.19 -3.00
N HIS A 535 16.56 1.79 -3.87
CA HIS A 535 15.48 1.11 -4.59
C HIS A 535 15.90 0.77 -6.02
N ASP A 536 15.99 -0.53 -6.30
CA ASP A 536 16.54 -1.08 -7.54
C ASP A 536 15.46 -1.62 -8.49
N LYS A 537 14.28 -1.00 -8.47
CA LYS A 537 13.11 -1.41 -9.25
C LYS A 537 13.34 -1.54 -10.76
N GLU A 538 14.23 -0.71 -11.31
CA GLU A 538 14.50 -0.69 -12.75
C GLU A 538 15.33 -1.92 -13.21
N ALA A 539 15.91 -2.69 -12.28
CA ALA A 539 16.71 -3.88 -12.58
C ALA A 539 15.89 -5.15 -12.87
N PHE A 540 14.65 -5.28 -12.34
CA PHE A 540 13.86 -6.52 -12.33
C PHE A 540 12.73 -6.61 -13.37
N ALA A 541 12.95 -6.01 -14.55
CA ALA A 541 12.19 -6.18 -15.81
C ALA A 541 11.08 -5.15 -16.14
N TRP A 542 11.36 -4.39 -17.20
CA TRP A 542 10.43 -3.48 -17.90
C TRP A 542 9.12 -4.16 -18.38
N GLU A 543 9.16 -5.44 -18.76
CA GLU A 543 7.98 -6.17 -19.24
C GLU A 543 6.95 -6.42 -18.14
N ALA A 544 7.37 -6.81 -16.93
CA ALA A 544 6.49 -6.98 -15.77
C ALA A 544 5.90 -5.64 -15.29
N ILE A 545 6.67 -4.56 -15.39
CA ILE A 545 6.22 -3.19 -15.09
C ILE A 545 5.16 -2.72 -16.12
N LYS A 546 5.34 -3.03 -17.41
CA LYS A 546 4.36 -2.69 -18.46
C LYS A 546 3.07 -3.50 -18.30
N MET A 547 3.17 -4.80 -17.97
CA MET A 547 2.02 -5.68 -17.71
C MET A 547 1.23 -5.28 -16.46
N SER A 548 1.89 -4.77 -15.41
CA SER A 548 1.25 -4.39 -14.15
C SER A 548 0.75 -2.93 -14.10
N ALA A 549 1.13 -2.06 -15.03
CA ALA A 549 0.78 -0.63 -15.00
C ALA A 549 -0.74 -0.37 -14.95
N THR A 550 -1.52 -1.09 -15.75
CA THR A 550 -3.00 -1.03 -15.73
C THR A 550 -3.54 -1.51 -14.39
N GLY A 551 -3.01 -2.63 -13.88
CA GLY A 551 -3.39 -3.19 -12.58
C GLY A 551 -3.11 -2.24 -11.42
N LYS A 552 -1.95 -1.56 -11.45
CA LYS A 552 -1.54 -0.54 -10.47
C LYS A 552 -2.50 0.66 -10.48
N LEU A 553 -2.84 1.18 -11.66
CA LEU A 553 -3.80 2.29 -11.79
C LEU A 553 -5.17 1.93 -11.20
N ILE A 554 -5.68 0.73 -11.52
CA ILE A 554 -6.94 0.23 -10.95
C ILE A 554 -6.82 0.06 -9.43
N GLY A 555 -5.69 -0.46 -8.95
CA GLY A 555 -5.37 -0.58 -7.53
C GLY A 555 -5.42 0.76 -6.79
N ASP A 556 -4.94 1.85 -7.39
CA ASP A 556 -5.02 3.19 -6.79
C ASP A 556 -6.46 3.71 -6.70
N TYR A 557 -7.36 3.37 -7.64
CA TYR A 557 -8.79 3.69 -7.51
C TYR A 557 -9.45 2.89 -6.38
N ILE A 558 -9.18 1.60 -6.31
CA ILE A 558 -9.65 0.73 -5.22
C ILE A 558 -9.13 1.25 -3.88
N ARG A 559 -7.87 1.72 -3.84
CA ARG A 559 -7.27 2.31 -2.65
C ARG A 559 -8.04 3.54 -2.16
N ILE A 560 -8.47 4.44 -3.05
CA ILE A 560 -9.29 5.61 -2.68
C ILE A 560 -10.60 5.15 -2.01
N LEU A 561 -11.29 4.17 -2.60
CA LEU A 561 -12.51 3.61 -2.02
C LEU A 561 -12.24 2.98 -0.66
N MET A 562 -11.28 2.05 -0.59
CA MET A 562 -10.99 1.29 0.63
C MET A 562 -10.53 2.17 1.77
N PHE A 563 -9.61 3.12 1.54
CA PHE A 563 -9.13 4.03 2.60
C PHE A 563 -10.25 4.94 3.09
N SER A 564 -11.09 5.46 2.19
CA SER A 564 -12.22 6.31 2.58
C SER A 564 -13.25 5.58 3.44
N TYR A 565 -13.57 4.32 3.11
CA TYR A 565 -14.49 3.50 3.90
C TYR A 565 -13.85 2.93 5.16
N TYR A 566 -12.54 2.66 5.14
CA TYR A 566 -11.80 2.20 6.32
C TYR A 566 -11.75 3.29 7.38
N VAL A 567 -11.43 4.53 7.02
CA VAL A 567 -11.42 5.65 7.99
C VAL A 567 -12.81 5.87 8.59
N LYS A 568 -13.89 5.66 7.82
CA LYS A 568 -15.27 5.68 8.34
C LYS A 568 -15.62 4.48 9.24
N ALA A 569 -14.88 3.38 9.12
CA ALA A 569 -15.08 2.18 9.93
C ALA A 569 -14.34 2.22 11.27
N LEU A 570 -13.30 3.04 11.36
CA LEU A 570 -12.56 3.26 12.60
C LEU A 570 -13.46 3.92 13.66
N PRO A 571 -13.33 3.59 14.96
CA PRO A 571 -14.08 4.23 16.05
C PRO A 571 -13.71 5.72 16.34
N TRP A 572 -13.24 6.47 15.35
CA TRP A 572 -12.56 7.77 15.50
C TRP A 572 -13.18 8.77 14.55
N SER A 573 -13.01 10.07 14.82
CA SER A 573 -13.50 11.10 13.92
C SER A 573 -12.81 11.00 12.56
N PHE A 574 -13.59 10.99 11.48
CA PHE A 574 -13.09 11.04 10.11
C PHE A 574 -12.13 12.23 9.92
N GLU A 575 -12.54 13.41 10.37
CA GLU A 575 -11.77 14.65 10.19
C GLU A 575 -10.47 14.63 10.98
N LYS A 576 -10.50 14.11 12.21
CA LYS A 576 -9.28 14.00 13.03
C LYS A 576 -8.31 12.97 12.46
N THR A 577 -8.81 11.82 12.02
CA THR A 577 -7.99 10.78 11.39
C THR A 577 -7.35 11.33 10.13
N LYS A 578 -8.16 11.97 9.26
CA LYS A 578 -7.70 12.55 8.00
C LYS A 578 -6.62 13.62 8.20
N ASP A 579 -6.83 14.56 9.12
CA ASP A 579 -5.83 15.60 9.40
C ASP A 579 -4.48 14.99 9.79
N ILE A 580 -4.45 13.98 10.66
CA ILE A 580 -3.21 13.34 11.07
C ILE A 580 -2.49 12.68 9.89
N ILE A 581 -3.21 12.05 8.96
CA ILE A 581 -2.59 11.28 7.87
C ILE A 581 -2.34 12.08 6.58
N ASP A 582 -2.84 13.31 6.51
CA ASP A 582 -2.54 14.23 5.42
C ASP A 582 -1.04 14.62 5.42
N PRO A 583 -0.43 14.91 4.26
CA PRO A 583 -1.09 15.03 2.96
C PRO A 583 -1.06 13.75 2.12
N PHE A 584 -0.01 12.91 2.17
CA PHE A 584 0.10 11.79 1.22
C PHE A 584 -0.87 10.64 1.47
N THR A 585 -0.85 10.04 2.67
CA THR A 585 -1.77 8.94 2.99
C THR A 585 -3.22 9.43 2.98
N GLY A 586 -3.45 10.62 3.53
CA GLY A 586 -4.79 11.22 3.63
C GLY A 586 -5.39 11.64 2.30
N CYS A 587 -4.61 11.87 1.24
CA CYS A 587 -5.18 12.16 -0.08
C CYS A 587 -6.03 11.00 -0.62
N PHE A 588 -5.74 9.75 -0.25
CA PHE A 588 -6.55 8.58 -0.58
C PHE A 588 -7.83 8.44 0.26
N VAL A 589 -8.05 9.32 1.24
CA VAL A 589 -9.26 9.39 2.07
C VAL A 589 -10.10 10.57 1.60
N SER A 590 -10.99 10.29 0.66
CA SER A 590 -11.89 11.28 0.07
C SER A 590 -13.23 11.33 0.82
N ARG A 591 -13.81 12.53 0.84
CA ARG A 591 -15.19 12.76 1.31
C ARG A 591 -16.24 12.38 0.26
N ILE A 592 -15.83 12.29 -1.00
CA ILE A 592 -16.65 11.93 -2.17
C ILE A 592 -15.97 10.83 -3.00
N PRO A 593 -15.62 9.68 -2.39
CA PRO A 593 -14.77 8.67 -3.01
C PRO A 593 -15.38 8.04 -4.26
N LEU A 594 -16.71 7.90 -4.36
CA LEU A 594 -17.34 7.35 -5.55
C LEU A 594 -17.18 8.32 -6.73
N THR A 595 -17.47 9.60 -6.52
CA THR A 595 -17.34 10.66 -7.52
C THR A 595 -15.91 10.78 -8.03
N VAL A 596 -14.94 10.83 -7.11
CA VAL A 596 -13.51 10.90 -7.49
C VAL A 596 -13.13 9.67 -8.33
N VAL A 597 -13.49 8.46 -7.91
CA VAL A 597 -13.10 7.25 -8.62
C VAL A 597 -13.75 7.13 -9.99
N TYR A 598 -15.06 7.34 -10.11
CA TYR A 598 -15.74 7.29 -11.41
C TYR A 598 -15.20 8.32 -12.40
N LEU A 599 -15.01 9.57 -11.95
CA LEU A 599 -14.47 10.63 -12.80
C LEU A 599 -13.05 10.33 -13.24
N ARG A 600 -12.16 9.96 -12.31
CA ARG A 600 -10.78 9.61 -12.64
C ARG A 600 -10.71 8.45 -13.61
N PHE A 601 -11.46 7.38 -13.34
CA PHE A 601 -11.48 6.18 -14.17
C PHE A 601 -11.94 6.51 -15.60
N ALA A 602 -13.06 7.23 -15.74
CA ALA A 602 -13.62 7.56 -17.04
C ALA A 602 -12.75 8.57 -17.83
N LEU A 603 -12.18 9.57 -17.17
CA LEU A 603 -11.24 10.52 -17.79
C LEU A 603 -9.93 9.84 -18.19
N LYS A 604 -9.42 8.90 -17.37
CA LYS A 604 -8.23 8.13 -17.71
C LYS A 604 -8.49 7.26 -18.93
N ALA A 605 -9.62 6.56 -18.99
CA ALA A 605 -10.03 5.80 -20.17
C ALA A 605 -10.12 6.71 -21.42
N ALA A 606 -10.77 7.87 -21.29
CA ALA A 606 -10.87 8.84 -22.38
C ALA A 606 -9.50 9.34 -22.86
N SER A 607 -8.52 9.48 -21.96
CA SER A 607 -7.15 9.87 -22.33
C SER A 607 -6.47 8.84 -23.23
N PHE A 608 -6.69 7.54 -23.00
CA PHE A 608 -6.15 6.48 -23.86
C PHE A 608 -6.75 6.51 -25.26
N PHE A 609 -8.05 6.83 -25.39
CA PHE A 609 -8.72 6.93 -26.69
C PHE A 609 -8.48 8.25 -27.42
N ASN A 610 -7.95 9.27 -26.72
CA ASN A 610 -7.57 10.54 -27.32
C ASN A 610 -6.24 10.43 -28.11
N GLU A 611 -5.42 9.44 -27.78
CA GLU A 611 -4.18 9.14 -28.49
C GLU A 611 -4.46 8.52 -29.87
N SER A 612 -3.65 8.85 -30.87
CA SER A 612 -3.84 8.36 -32.24
C SER A 612 -3.45 6.89 -32.41
N SER A 613 -2.55 6.38 -31.56
CA SER A 613 -1.99 5.02 -31.63
C SER A 613 -3.03 3.94 -31.28
N ASP A 614 -3.10 2.89 -32.11
CA ASP A 614 -3.98 1.75 -31.86
C ASP A 614 -3.58 0.94 -30.61
N GLU A 615 -2.28 0.90 -30.27
CA GLU A 615 -1.81 0.30 -29.01
C GLU A 615 -2.43 1.01 -27.80
N LYS A 616 -2.56 2.35 -27.86
CA LYS A 616 -3.17 3.13 -26.76
C LYS A 616 -4.67 2.93 -26.69
N LYS A 617 -5.36 2.84 -27.82
CA LYS A 617 -6.80 2.52 -27.84
C LYS A 617 -7.07 1.13 -27.27
N GLN A 618 -6.23 0.15 -27.62
CA GLN A 618 -6.30 -1.20 -27.07
C GLN A 618 -6.03 -1.20 -25.56
N GLN A 619 -5.04 -0.43 -25.09
CA GLN A 619 -4.79 -0.24 -23.66
C GLN A 619 -6.02 0.36 -22.95
N GLY A 620 -6.70 1.33 -23.57
CA GLY A 620 -7.95 1.90 -23.05
C GLY A 620 -9.08 0.87 -22.94
N PHE A 621 -9.21 -0.02 -23.94
CA PHE A 621 -10.17 -1.12 -23.93
C PHE A 621 -9.92 -2.11 -22.80
N GLU A 622 -8.68 -2.59 -22.65
CA GLU A 622 -8.28 -3.52 -21.59
C GLU A 622 -8.43 -2.90 -20.19
N PHE A 623 -8.08 -1.62 -20.06
CA PHE A 623 -8.27 -0.85 -18.83
C PHE A 623 -9.75 -0.77 -18.44
N LEU A 624 -10.66 -0.52 -19.39
CA LEU A 624 -12.09 -0.50 -19.13
C LEU A 624 -12.62 -1.88 -18.72
N GLN A 625 -12.26 -2.95 -19.44
CA GLN A 625 -12.75 -4.29 -19.14
C GLN A 625 -12.31 -4.77 -17.75
N SER A 626 -11.01 -4.68 -17.47
CA SER A 626 -10.45 -5.14 -16.18
C SER A 626 -10.84 -4.23 -15.01
N GLY A 627 -10.82 -2.91 -15.23
CA GLY A 627 -11.13 -1.93 -14.22
C GLY A 627 -12.59 -1.95 -13.79
N ILE A 628 -13.52 -2.02 -14.74
CA ILE A 628 -14.96 -2.03 -14.44
C ILE A 628 -15.34 -3.24 -13.61
N ARG A 629 -14.86 -4.44 -13.96
CA ARG A 629 -15.17 -5.65 -13.19
C ARG A 629 -14.78 -5.49 -11.72
N ARG A 630 -13.52 -5.14 -11.47
CA ARG A 630 -12.96 -4.99 -10.10
C ARG A 630 -13.59 -3.84 -9.33
N LEU A 631 -13.79 -2.69 -9.98
CA LEU A 631 -14.43 -1.52 -9.36
C LEU A 631 -15.90 -1.77 -9.06
N HIS A 632 -16.64 -2.44 -9.95
CA HIS A 632 -18.05 -2.73 -9.75
C HIS A 632 -18.27 -3.65 -8.56
N GLU A 633 -17.49 -4.74 -8.47
CA GLU A 633 -17.50 -5.66 -7.33
C GLU A 633 -17.16 -4.93 -6.01
N THR A 634 -16.12 -4.10 -6.03
CA THR A 634 -15.68 -3.31 -4.86
C THR A 634 -16.76 -2.32 -4.40
N ILE A 635 -17.31 -1.53 -5.32
CA ILE A 635 -18.32 -0.51 -5.01
C ILE A 635 -19.59 -1.17 -4.46
N ARG A 636 -20.06 -2.26 -5.07
CA ARG A 636 -21.23 -3.01 -4.58
C ARG A 636 -21.01 -3.62 -3.20
N LYS A 637 -19.78 -4.00 -2.86
CA LYS A 637 -19.44 -4.46 -1.50
C LYS A 637 -19.51 -3.29 -0.52
N LEU A 638 -18.83 -2.18 -0.81
CA LEU A 638 -18.64 -1.05 0.12
C LEU A 638 -19.90 -0.21 0.34
N THR A 639 -20.76 -0.07 -0.66
CA THR A 639 -21.99 0.76 -0.59
C THR A 639 -23.14 0.09 0.18
N LYS A 640 -22.93 -1.09 0.76
CA LYS A 640 -23.90 -1.71 1.67
C LYS A 640 -23.97 -0.92 2.97
N GLU A 641 -25.18 -0.71 3.47
CA GLU A 641 -25.43 -0.03 4.75
C GLU A 641 -25.88 -1.04 5.82
N PRO A 642 -25.31 -1.01 7.04
CA PRO A 642 -24.19 -0.15 7.47
C PRO A 642 -22.86 -0.53 6.77
N ASN A 643 -21.90 0.40 6.72
CA ASN A 643 -20.55 0.17 6.18
C ASN A 643 -19.98 -1.19 6.63
N PRO A 644 -19.76 -2.15 5.72
CA PRO A 644 -19.39 -3.52 6.07
C PRO A 644 -18.01 -3.63 6.72
N LEU A 645 -17.13 -2.64 6.50
CA LEU A 645 -15.79 -2.65 7.08
C LEU A 645 -15.80 -2.43 8.60
N ILE A 646 -16.88 -1.88 9.18
CA ILE A 646 -17.02 -1.70 10.64
C ILE A 646 -16.94 -3.05 11.34
N GLU A 647 -17.76 -4.00 10.88
CA GLU A 647 -17.82 -5.32 11.50
C GLU A 647 -16.55 -6.13 11.22
N GLN A 648 -16.04 -6.04 9.99
CA GLN A 648 -14.78 -6.70 9.63
C GLN A 648 -13.61 -6.18 10.49
N PHE A 649 -13.46 -4.87 10.66
CA PHE A 649 -12.43 -4.29 11.53
C PHE A 649 -12.54 -4.78 12.99
N ARG A 650 -13.76 -4.82 13.54
CA ARG A 650 -13.98 -5.31 14.92
C ARG A 650 -13.61 -6.77 15.09
N LYS A 651 -13.98 -7.62 14.13
CA LYS A 651 -13.62 -9.05 14.14
C LYS A 651 -12.12 -9.25 14.09
N GLU A 652 -11.44 -8.55 13.20
CA GLU A 652 -9.99 -8.65 13.04
C GLU A 652 -9.24 -8.11 14.28
N LYS A 653 -9.68 -6.98 14.86
CA LYS A 653 -9.12 -6.50 16.14
C LYS A 653 -9.28 -7.55 17.24
N GLN A 654 -10.45 -8.19 17.34
CA GLN A 654 -10.67 -9.26 18.31
C GLN A 654 -9.75 -10.48 18.06
N ALA A 655 -9.52 -10.85 16.79
CA ALA A 655 -8.61 -11.94 16.43
C ALA A 655 -7.16 -11.64 16.82
N TRP A 656 -6.69 -10.40 16.59
CA TRP A 656 -5.36 -9.98 17.04
C TRP A 656 -5.24 -9.94 18.56
N ASN A 657 -6.27 -9.48 19.28
CA ASN A 657 -6.29 -9.53 20.74
C ASN A 657 -6.13 -10.98 21.25
N ILE A 658 -6.84 -11.93 20.64
CA ILE A 658 -6.73 -13.37 20.96
C ILE A 658 -5.28 -13.84 20.74
N TYR A 659 -4.69 -13.53 19.58
CA TYR A 659 -3.32 -13.92 19.26
C TYR A 659 -2.32 -13.46 20.35
N TYR A 660 -2.35 -12.18 20.73
CA TYR A 660 -1.41 -11.66 21.72
C TYR A 660 -1.71 -12.12 23.16
N GLU A 661 -2.97 -12.37 23.51
CA GLU A 661 -3.36 -12.96 24.79
C GLU A 661 -2.80 -14.37 24.94
N VAL A 662 -2.95 -15.21 23.90
CA VAL A 662 -2.39 -16.57 23.86
C VAL A 662 -0.87 -16.55 24.04
N LEU A 663 -0.17 -15.68 23.32
CA LEU A 663 1.29 -15.53 23.46
C LEU A 663 1.70 -15.12 24.87
N ALA A 664 1.00 -14.17 25.50
CA ALA A 664 1.30 -13.73 26.86
C ALA A 664 1.08 -14.82 27.91
N SER A 665 -0.01 -15.59 27.77
CA SER A 665 -0.30 -16.72 28.64
C SER A 665 0.75 -17.83 28.52
N VAL A 666 1.11 -18.23 27.30
CA VAL A 666 2.12 -19.26 27.08
C VAL A 666 3.49 -18.82 27.59
N GLU A 667 3.90 -17.58 27.36
CA GLU A 667 5.18 -17.07 27.86
C GLU A 667 5.28 -17.17 29.39
N THR A 668 4.17 -16.88 30.09
CA THR A 668 4.08 -16.99 31.55
C THR A 668 4.28 -18.44 32.00
N GLU A 669 3.66 -19.39 31.32
CA GLU A 669 3.73 -20.81 31.67
C GLU A 669 5.07 -21.46 31.27
N ILE A 670 5.71 -21.02 30.17
CA ILE A 670 7.11 -21.40 29.87
C ILE A 670 8.03 -20.94 31.01
N LYS A 671 7.85 -19.71 31.54
CA LYS A 671 8.64 -19.20 32.68
C LYS A 671 8.40 -20.00 33.96
N ARG A 672 7.23 -20.62 34.12
CA ARG A 672 6.89 -21.52 35.24
C ARG A 672 7.32 -22.97 35.00
N SER A 673 7.92 -23.26 33.85
CA SER A 673 8.30 -24.62 33.44
C SER A 673 7.11 -25.58 33.39
N ASP A 674 5.93 -25.10 32.99
CA ASP A 674 4.79 -25.98 32.70
C ASP A 674 5.14 -26.93 31.55
N ALA A 675 4.87 -28.23 31.75
CA ALA A 675 5.26 -29.27 30.81
C ALA A 675 4.59 -29.13 29.43
N PHE A 676 3.32 -28.72 29.39
CA PHE A 676 2.61 -28.52 28.13
C PHE A 676 3.11 -27.27 27.41
N ALA A 677 3.40 -26.18 28.13
CA ALA A 677 3.99 -24.99 27.53
C ALA A 677 5.36 -25.27 26.90
N LEU A 678 6.19 -26.09 27.55
CA LEU A 678 7.48 -26.52 27.02
C LEU A 678 7.32 -27.46 25.82
N GLU A 679 6.33 -28.35 25.82
CA GLU A 679 6.00 -29.18 24.65
C GLU A 679 5.61 -28.32 23.44
N LEU A 680 4.76 -27.31 23.64
CA LEU A 680 4.41 -26.35 22.59
C LEU A 680 5.63 -25.58 22.08
N GLN A 681 6.56 -25.22 22.97
CA GLN A 681 7.80 -24.57 22.57
C GLN A 681 8.65 -25.45 21.65
N GLU A 682 8.79 -26.74 21.96
CA GLU A 682 9.53 -27.67 21.11
C GLU A 682 8.81 -27.92 19.77
N LYS A 683 7.48 -28.01 19.76
CA LYS A 683 6.70 -28.08 18.52
C LYS A 683 6.90 -26.84 17.65
N ALA A 684 6.87 -25.64 18.25
CA ALA A 684 7.10 -24.39 17.54
C ALA A 684 8.50 -24.34 16.91
N LYS A 685 9.53 -24.74 17.65
CA LYS A 685 10.91 -24.87 17.12
C LYS A 685 10.98 -25.86 15.96
N SER A 686 10.35 -27.03 16.11
CA SER A 686 10.31 -28.03 15.04
C SER A 686 9.60 -27.52 13.79
N LEU A 687 8.50 -26.79 13.94
CA LEU A 687 7.78 -26.19 12.80
C LEU A 687 8.68 -25.16 12.10
N VAL A 688 9.27 -24.23 12.84
CA VAL A 688 10.18 -23.21 12.30
C VAL A 688 11.36 -23.85 11.57
N GLU A 689 11.93 -24.92 12.10
CA GLU A 689 13.03 -25.63 11.43
C GLU A 689 12.59 -26.24 10.08
N THR A 690 11.34 -26.69 9.94
CA THR A 690 10.80 -27.14 8.63
C THR A 690 10.58 -26.02 7.62
N CYS A 691 10.64 -24.77 8.06
CA CYS A 691 10.61 -23.59 7.20
C CYS A 691 12.01 -23.13 6.80
N LYS A 692 13.07 -23.63 7.43
CA LYS A 692 14.45 -23.22 7.18
C LYS A 692 14.93 -23.69 5.81
N ILE A 693 15.55 -22.79 5.06
CA ILE A 693 16.17 -23.11 3.78
C ILE A 693 17.58 -23.65 3.99
N ASN A 694 17.83 -24.82 3.40
CA ASN A 694 19.17 -25.36 3.29
C ASN A 694 19.79 -24.92 1.95
N PHE A 695 20.81 -24.07 2.03
CA PHE A 695 21.59 -23.58 0.89
C PHE A 695 22.71 -24.56 0.45
N GLU A 696 22.97 -25.64 1.22
CA GLU A 696 23.99 -26.66 0.92
C GLU A 696 23.53 -27.73 -0.09
#